data_AF-A0A9Q1B1F4-F1
#
_entry.id   AF-A0A9Q1B1F4-F1
#
_cell.length_a   1.000
_cell.length_b   1.000
_cell.length_c   1.000
_cell.angle_alpha   90.00
_cell.angle_beta   90.00
_cell.angle_gamma   90.00
#
_symmetry.space_group_name_H-M   'P 1'
#
loop_
_entity.id
_entity.type
_entity.pdbx_description
1 polymer ?
#
loop_
_entity_poly.entity_id
_entity_poly.type
_entity_poly.pdbx_seq_one_letter_code
_entity_poly.pdbx_strand_id
1 'polypeptide(L)'
;MNYSRFITAVSAARKASPIRVLTELMQRSPPSLISLAGGAPNPNTFPFKTASIAIEDGTTVEIGEDLMKRALQYSASAGIPELLSWLKDLQKCLHKPPTLDYTPEEGQMELCVTTGSQEGLCKVFEMLINPGDTVLLDAPTYPGTLAALRPLGCNIINVPSDQHGIIPKGLEEILSKWNPEDAKKVNSTLPKFLYTIPNGGNPTGASLTEDRKKDIYKLARQYDFLIIEDDPYYFLQFNKPWAPTFLSMDTDGRVIRTDSFSKILSSGLRIGFLTGPKPLIDRVILHIQVSTMHTSTFTQIIIAQLLQQWGRQGFLNHVDSVVDFYLKQRDIMLTAADKWLKGLADWYAPAAGMFLWIKIKGISDTQELIMKKALEKQKKTLSLYVVMALTKLLNKLNHATLWGVLFLKPSAEKHVATVRTKSEKFYLCLPQQNGLLSIHHTYKCGKENKPCKNVQIQELLSWLYELQMKIHNPPTALYSPEKGKMKICVTTGSQDGLSKVYDMLLSPGDNILLDEPNFSGTLASLRPLGCNIVKVPSDEDGIIPKALKEILSRWKSNNTHKSSSKPPKFLYTVPNGGNPSGSTLTTERKKEIYQLAQEYNFLIIEDDPYYFVQFQKPKAPSFLSMDIDGRVIRGDSFSKIISSGLRVGFLTGPAPLIDRVVLHTEVSTMHTSTFAQIILSELFRKWGQKGFLEHADRVSEFYQKQRNAMLAAADKWLKGLAEWYTPKAGLFVWIKIKGIRDTYQMIMEKALEKGVSLLPGRDFMIDGREPCPYIRASFSFASPEQMDQGFQRLAELIKEELVNDSKVAFTDI
;
A
#
# COMPACT_ATOMS: atom_id res chain seq x y z
N MET A 1 -8.55 27.07 8.46
CA MET A 1 -8.63 26.88 6.99
C MET A 1 -9.94 26.18 6.61
N ASN A 2 -10.51 26.43 5.42
CA ASN A 2 -11.65 25.64 4.90
C ASN A 2 -11.14 24.54 3.96
N TYR A 3 -10.95 23.33 4.48
CA TYR A 3 -10.40 22.22 3.69
C TYR A 3 -11.35 21.66 2.62
N SER A 4 -12.66 21.90 2.74
CA SER A 4 -13.66 21.35 1.82
C SER A 4 -13.43 21.76 0.35
N ARG A 5 -12.87 22.96 0.13
CA ARG A 5 -12.49 23.47 -1.19
C ARG A 5 -11.45 22.60 -1.92
N PHE A 6 -10.59 21.93 -1.15
CA PHE A 6 -9.46 21.18 -1.70
C PHE A 6 -9.76 19.69 -1.88
N ILE A 7 -10.78 19.16 -1.22
CA ILE A 7 -11.06 17.72 -1.20
C ILE A 7 -11.89 17.33 -2.44
N THR A 8 -11.46 16.26 -3.14
CA THR A 8 -12.19 15.71 -4.29
C THR A 8 -13.52 15.09 -3.90
N ALA A 9 -14.46 14.98 -4.85
CA ALA A 9 -15.74 14.30 -4.61
C ALA A 9 -15.54 12.84 -4.17
N VAL A 10 -14.57 12.14 -4.80
CA VAL A 10 -14.19 10.76 -4.44
C VAL A 10 -13.70 10.71 -2.99
N SER A 11 -12.77 11.59 -2.62
CA SER A 11 -12.22 11.65 -1.26
C SER A 11 -13.29 12.00 -0.21
N ALA A 12 -14.19 12.94 -0.53
CA ALA A 12 -15.32 13.31 0.33
C ALA A 12 -16.29 12.14 0.55
N ALA A 13 -16.54 11.34 -0.49
CA ALA A 13 -17.42 10.17 -0.45
C ALA A 13 -16.82 8.95 0.27
N ARG A 14 -15.48 8.90 0.45
CA ARG A 14 -14.86 7.85 1.27
C ARG A 14 -15.35 7.91 2.71
N LYS A 15 -15.69 6.74 3.25
CA LYS A 15 -16.09 6.52 4.65
C LYS A 15 -15.21 5.45 5.26
N ALA A 16 -15.05 5.49 6.58
CA ALA A 16 -14.30 4.45 7.29
C ALA A 16 -14.96 3.08 7.09
N SER A 17 -14.14 2.04 6.91
CA SER A 17 -14.63 0.66 6.84
C SER A 17 -15.11 0.22 8.23
N PRO A 18 -16.33 -0.35 8.38
CA PRO A 18 -16.82 -0.83 9.68
C PRO A 18 -15.88 -1.82 10.36
N ILE A 19 -15.24 -2.71 9.58
CA ILE A 19 -14.25 -3.67 10.10
C ILE A 19 -13.02 -2.96 10.68
N ARG A 20 -12.59 -1.86 10.06
CA ARG A 20 -11.38 -1.13 10.47
C ARG A 20 -11.64 -0.31 11.73
N VAL A 21 -12.78 0.38 11.80
CA VAL A 21 -13.25 1.06 13.01
C VAL A 21 -13.34 0.06 14.16
N LEU A 22 -13.92 -1.11 13.92
CA LEU A 22 -14.01 -2.14 14.95
C LEU A 22 -12.66 -2.70 15.38
N THR A 23 -11.70 -2.84 14.46
CA THR A 23 -10.33 -3.26 14.80
C THR A 23 -9.68 -2.29 15.78
N GLU A 24 -9.87 -0.98 15.58
CA GLU A 24 -9.34 0.06 16.47
C GLU A 24 -10.03 0.03 17.85
N LEU A 25 -11.35 -0.17 17.89
CA LEU A 25 -12.10 -0.34 19.13
C LEU A 25 -11.63 -1.58 19.90
N MET A 26 -11.44 -2.71 19.20
CA MET A 26 -10.97 -3.97 19.80
C MET A 26 -9.58 -3.83 20.42
N GLN A 27 -8.67 -3.07 19.79
CA GLN A 27 -7.34 -2.81 20.35
C GLN A 27 -7.37 -2.05 21.69
N ARG A 28 -8.48 -1.35 21.98
CA ARG A 28 -8.71 -0.58 23.21
C ARG A 28 -9.68 -1.25 24.18
N SER A 29 -10.25 -2.39 23.79
CA SER A 29 -11.29 -3.07 24.55
C SER A 29 -10.73 -3.90 25.70
N PRO A 30 -11.47 -4.08 26.80
CA PRO A 30 -11.02 -4.91 27.92
C PRO A 30 -10.91 -6.39 27.51
N PRO A 31 -10.04 -7.18 28.17
CA PRO A 31 -9.90 -8.62 27.88
C PRO A 31 -11.18 -9.45 28.06
N SER A 32 -12.16 -8.92 28.80
CA SER A 32 -13.47 -9.54 29.01
C SER A 32 -14.40 -9.49 27.80
N LEU A 33 -14.11 -8.61 26.81
CA LEU A 33 -14.87 -8.53 25.57
C LEU A 33 -14.52 -9.74 24.68
N ILE A 34 -15.51 -10.58 24.42
CA ILE A 34 -15.36 -11.70 23.49
C ILE A 34 -15.59 -11.18 22.07
N SER A 35 -14.53 -11.11 21.28
CA SER A 35 -14.65 -10.72 19.87
C SER A 35 -14.88 -11.93 18.97
N LEU A 36 -16.06 -11.97 18.37
CA LEU A 36 -16.42 -12.82 17.23
C LEU A 36 -16.57 -12.01 15.94
N ALA A 37 -16.06 -10.77 15.92
CA ALA A 37 -16.22 -9.89 14.79
C ALA A 37 -15.06 -9.99 13.80
N GLY A 38 -13.81 -9.76 14.25
CA GLY A 38 -12.65 -9.62 13.36
C GLY A 38 -12.26 -10.92 12.64
N GLY A 39 -11.92 -10.85 11.35
CA GLY A 39 -11.40 -11.98 10.58
C GLY A 39 -9.88 -12.11 10.60
N ALA A 40 -9.21 -11.69 11.69
CA ALA A 40 -7.75 -11.71 11.80
C ALA A 40 -7.24 -13.15 11.96
N PRO A 41 -6.12 -13.54 11.31
CA PRO A 41 -5.56 -14.89 11.48
C PRO A 41 -5.13 -15.13 12.94
N ASN A 42 -5.29 -16.35 13.42
CA ASN A 42 -4.86 -16.75 14.76
C ASN A 42 -3.32 -16.75 14.86
N PRO A 43 -2.72 -16.07 15.85
CA PRO A 43 -1.27 -16.05 16.00
C PRO A 43 -0.63 -17.43 16.20
N ASN A 44 -1.38 -18.42 16.69
CA ASN A 44 -0.91 -19.80 16.85
C ASN A 44 -0.62 -20.50 15.50
N THR A 45 -1.08 -19.93 14.39
CA THR A 45 -0.83 -20.45 13.04
C THR A 45 0.40 -19.83 12.36
N PHE A 46 1.01 -18.80 12.98
CA PHE A 46 2.14 -18.10 12.39
C PHE A 46 3.43 -18.94 12.45
N PRO A 47 4.27 -18.90 11.40
CA PRO A 47 5.47 -19.75 11.36
C PRO A 47 6.71 -19.13 12.01
N PHE A 48 6.66 -17.86 12.44
CA PHE A 48 7.79 -17.18 13.08
C PHE A 48 7.50 -16.94 14.57
N LYS A 49 8.47 -17.30 15.42
CA LYS A 49 8.36 -17.17 16.89
C LYS A 49 9.07 -15.94 17.44
N THR A 50 10.32 -15.72 17.04
CA THR A 50 11.16 -14.61 17.50
C THR A 50 12.05 -14.12 16.35
N ALA A 51 12.67 -12.95 16.51
CA ALA A 51 13.72 -12.46 15.64
C ALA A 51 14.77 -11.68 16.43
N SER A 52 16.01 -11.75 15.96
CA SER A 52 17.16 -11.04 16.52
C SER A 52 17.92 -10.43 15.35
N ILE A 53 18.07 -9.10 15.34
CA ILE A 53 18.64 -8.34 14.23
C ILE A 53 19.87 -7.60 14.75
N ALA A 54 21.06 -8.07 14.37
CA ALA A 54 22.31 -7.42 14.71
C ALA A 54 22.43 -6.05 14.03
N ILE A 55 22.88 -5.06 14.80
CA ILE A 55 23.14 -3.69 14.38
C ILE A 55 24.66 -3.51 14.28
N GLU A 56 25.12 -2.64 13.36
CA GLU A 56 26.55 -2.42 13.10
C GLU A 56 27.32 -1.90 14.34
N ASP A 57 26.61 -1.24 15.27
CA ASP A 57 27.18 -0.79 16.55
C ASP A 57 27.41 -1.92 17.57
N GLY A 58 27.18 -3.17 17.17
CA GLY A 58 27.36 -4.37 17.99
C GLY A 58 26.16 -4.70 18.88
N THR A 59 25.11 -3.87 18.87
CA THR A 59 23.87 -4.14 19.59
C THR A 59 22.89 -4.95 18.74
N THR A 60 21.75 -5.33 19.32
CA THR A 60 20.76 -6.17 18.66
C THR A 60 19.35 -5.70 18.95
N VAL A 61 18.51 -5.65 17.91
CA VAL A 61 17.06 -5.50 18.05
C VAL A 61 16.44 -6.87 18.27
N GLU A 62 15.87 -7.09 19.46
CA GLU A 62 15.23 -8.33 19.86
C GLU A 62 13.70 -8.25 19.74
N ILE A 63 13.10 -9.25 19.12
CA ILE A 63 11.66 -9.41 18.97
C ILE A 63 11.28 -10.76 19.58
N GLY A 64 10.86 -10.72 20.85
CA GLY A 64 10.35 -11.88 21.58
C GLY A 64 8.98 -12.35 21.09
N GLU A 65 8.46 -13.44 21.67
CA GLU A 65 7.26 -14.13 21.13
C GLU A 65 6.01 -13.24 21.06
N ASP A 66 5.71 -12.47 22.10
CA ASP A 66 4.50 -11.65 22.11
C ASP A 66 4.61 -10.44 21.17
N LEU A 67 5.79 -9.84 21.08
CA LEU A 67 6.05 -8.79 20.12
C LEU A 67 6.02 -9.33 18.69
N MET A 68 6.50 -10.54 18.45
CA MET A 68 6.43 -11.22 17.14
C MET A 68 4.99 -11.49 16.73
N LYS A 69 4.14 -12.00 17.63
CA LYS A 69 2.70 -12.18 17.36
C LYS A 69 2.05 -10.87 16.92
N ARG A 70 2.41 -9.75 17.56
CA ARG A 70 1.93 -8.40 17.19
C ARG A 70 2.52 -7.94 15.85
N ALA A 71 3.80 -8.17 15.60
CA ALA A 71 4.50 -7.84 14.36
C ALA A 71 3.96 -8.55 13.13
N LEU A 72 3.44 -9.76 13.32
CA LEU A 72 2.85 -10.57 12.27
C LEU A 72 1.34 -10.39 12.12
N GLN A 73 0.74 -9.46 12.88
CA GLN A 73 -0.70 -9.17 12.86
C GLN A 73 -1.04 -7.85 12.13
N TYR A 74 -2.30 -7.71 11.75
CA TYR A 74 -2.88 -6.44 11.30
C TYR A 74 -2.68 -5.34 12.35
N SER A 75 -2.36 -4.13 11.90
CA SER A 75 -2.25 -2.93 12.74
C SER A 75 -3.25 -1.86 12.29
N ALA A 76 -3.32 -0.75 13.03
CA ALA A 76 -4.11 0.42 12.65
C ALA A 76 -3.59 1.03 11.35
N SER A 77 -4.48 1.64 10.56
CA SER A 77 -4.11 2.19 9.24
C SER A 77 -3.16 3.37 9.33
N ALA A 78 -3.24 4.13 10.42
CA ALA A 78 -2.32 5.24 10.68
C ALA A 78 -0.89 4.78 11.03
N GLY A 79 -0.70 3.56 11.52
CA GLY A 79 0.59 3.07 12.02
C GLY A 79 0.50 2.52 13.45
N ILE A 80 1.59 1.91 13.93
CA ILE A 80 1.65 1.38 15.30
C ILE A 80 1.83 2.52 16.33
N PRO A 81 1.18 2.45 17.51
CA PRO A 81 1.18 3.54 18.49
C PRO A 81 2.57 4.01 18.91
N GLU A 82 3.50 3.09 19.16
CA GLU A 82 4.86 3.39 19.62
C GLU A 82 5.65 4.19 18.57
N LEU A 83 5.50 3.87 17.29
CA LEU A 83 6.17 4.59 16.21
C LEU A 83 5.52 5.96 15.97
N LEU A 84 4.20 6.02 16.03
CA LEU A 84 3.46 7.28 15.89
C LEU A 84 3.83 8.26 17.01
N SER A 85 3.90 7.81 18.26
CA SER A 85 4.31 8.65 19.39
C SER A 85 5.72 9.19 19.19
N TRP A 86 6.67 8.31 18.88
CA TRP A 86 8.06 8.71 18.68
C TRP A 86 8.22 9.72 17.52
N LEU A 87 7.52 9.49 16.40
CA LEU A 87 7.55 10.39 15.25
C LEU A 87 6.90 11.75 15.54
N LYS A 88 5.77 11.77 16.27
CA LYS A 88 5.13 13.03 16.70
C LYS A 88 6.07 13.84 17.61
N ASP A 89 6.76 13.18 18.52
CA ASP A 89 7.72 13.84 19.41
C ASP A 89 8.94 14.34 18.63
N LEU A 90 9.41 13.58 17.64
CA LEU A 90 10.45 14.04 16.72
C LEU A 90 10.01 15.31 15.97
N GLN A 91 8.82 15.32 15.37
CA GLN A 91 8.28 16.46 14.62
C GLN A 91 8.11 17.70 15.51
N LYS A 92 7.56 17.55 16.72
CA LYS A 92 7.46 18.61 17.73
C LYS A 92 8.82 19.25 18.02
N CYS A 93 9.84 18.41 18.22
CA CYS A 93 11.14 18.89 18.65
C CYS A 93 11.94 19.54 17.52
N LEU A 94 11.86 18.99 16.31
CA LEU A 94 12.58 19.50 15.14
C LEU A 94 11.94 20.75 14.56
N HIS A 95 10.61 20.81 14.52
CA HIS A 95 9.90 21.84 13.76
C HIS A 95 9.10 22.81 14.62
N LYS A 96 8.72 22.44 15.84
CA LYS A 96 7.88 23.27 16.74
C LYS A 96 6.68 23.91 16.02
N PRO A 97 5.85 23.11 15.31
CA PRO A 97 4.80 23.67 14.46
C PRO A 97 3.83 24.54 15.29
N PRO A 98 3.41 25.72 14.80
CA PRO A 98 2.42 26.56 15.49
C PRO A 98 1.06 25.87 15.70
N THR A 99 0.76 24.83 14.91
CA THR A 99 -0.50 24.07 14.94
C THR A 99 -0.55 22.95 15.99
N LEU A 100 0.42 22.86 16.91
CA LEU A 100 0.44 21.82 17.93
C LEU A 100 -0.76 21.89 18.89
N ASP A 101 -1.10 23.11 19.31
CA ASP A 101 -2.12 23.36 20.33
C ASP A 101 -3.51 23.65 19.73
N TYR A 102 -3.65 23.50 18.41
CA TYR A 102 -4.93 23.71 17.72
C TYR A 102 -5.92 22.59 18.09
N THR A 103 -7.21 22.88 18.00
CA THR A 103 -8.23 21.82 18.03
C THR A 103 -8.16 20.94 16.77
N PRO A 104 -8.65 19.69 16.82
CA PRO A 104 -8.77 18.84 15.65
C PRO A 104 -9.42 19.53 14.43
N GLU A 105 -10.49 20.29 14.67
CA GLU A 105 -11.26 21.00 13.64
C GLU A 105 -10.49 22.20 13.05
N GLU A 106 -9.68 22.88 13.86
CA GLU A 106 -8.83 23.99 13.42
C GLU A 106 -7.60 23.53 12.61
N GLY A 107 -7.30 22.23 12.63
CA GLY A 107 -6.17 21.66 11.89
C GLY A 107 -4.97 21.35 12.76
N GLN A 108 -5.19 20.83 13.98
CA GLN A 108 -4.14 20.28 14.82
C GLN A 108 -3.15 19.43 14.02
N MET A 109 -1.85 19.60 14.31
CA MET A 109 -0.81 18.76 13.72
C MET A 109 -1.09 17.28 14.05
N GLU A 110 -1.18 16.46 13.02
CA GLU A 110 -1.38 15.02 13.08
C GLU A 110 -0.41 14.29 12.13
N LEU A 111 -0.22 12.99 12.34
CA LEU A 111 0.74 12.17 11.61
C LEU A 111 0.20 10.78 11.30
N CYS A 112 0.55 10.25 10.11
CA CYS A 112 0.39 8.83 9.78
C CYS A 112 1.63 8.24 9.10
N VAL A 113 1.87 6.95 9.31
CA VAL A 113 2.93 6.15 8.69
C VAL A 113 2.46 5.60 7.35
N THR A 114 3.35 5.64 6.35
CA THR A 114 3.09 5.20 4.98
C THR A 114 4.16 4.21 4.49
N THR A 115 3.84 3.47 3.43
CA THR A 115 4.73 2.55 2.71
C THR A 115 5.75 3.33 1.88
N GLY A 116 6.61 4.06 2.58
CA GLY A 116 7.44 5.14 2.05
C GLY A 116 6.67 6.41 1.75
N SER A 117 7.39 7.53 1.51
CA SER A 117 6.76 8.83 1.24
C SER A 117 5.93 8.83 -0.05
N GLN A 118 6.33 8.02 -1.04
CA GLN A 118 5.64 7.91 -2.32
C GLN A 118 4.16 7.50 -2.19
N GLU A 119 3.83 6.56 -1.29
CA GLU A 119 2.42 6.22 -1.03
C GLU A 119 1.67 7.43 -0.48
N GLY A 120 2.27 8.10 0.50
CA GLY A 120 1.69 9.30 1.12
C GLY A 120 1.41 10.39 0.09
N LEU A 121 2.38 10.69 -0.79
CA LEU A 121 2.22 11.65 -1.89
C LEU A 121 1.09 11.27 -2.82
N CYS A 122 1.02 10.01 -3.26
CA CYS A 122 -0.06 9.56 -4.12
C CYS A 122 -1.42 9.72 -3.45
N LYS A 123 -1.55 9.40 -2.15
CA LYS A 123 -2.82 9.54 -1.42
C LYS A 123 -3.21 11.00 -1.20
N VAL A 124 -2.23 11.88 -1.02
CA VAL A 124 -2.45 13.33 -0.99
C VAL A 124 -2.93 13.83 -2.36
N PHE A 125 -2.32 13.39 -3.46
CA PHE A 125 -2.75 13.81 -4.80
C PHE A 125 -4.16 13.28 -5.16
N GLU A 126 -4.44 12.00 -4.91
CA GLU A 126 -5.77 11.40 -5.07
C GLU A 126 -6.85 12.11 -4.21
N MET A 127 -6.47 12.58 -3.02
CA MET A 127 -7.35 13.33 -2.13
C MET A 127 -7.70 14.73 -2.66
N LEU A 128 -6.76 15.38 -3.37
CA LEU A 128 -6.80 16.82 -3.65
C LEU A 128 -7.10 17.20 -5.11
N ILE A 129 -6.92 16.27 -6.06
CA ILE A 129 -6.94 16.57 -7.49
C ILE A 129 -8.16 15.96 -8.18
N ASN A 130 -8.99 16.80 -8.77
CA ASN A 130 -9.92 16.42 -9.83
C ASN A 130 -9.27 16.69 -11.21
N PRO A 131 -9.68 15.98 -12.27
CA PRO A 131 -9.28 16.31 -13.63
C PRO A 131 -9.56 17.79 -13.95
N GLY A 132 -8.57 18.50 -14.49
CA GLY A 132 -8.62 19.92 -14.78
C GLY A 132 -8.18 20.86 -13.65
N ASP A 133 -8.02 20.38 -12.41
CA ASP A 133 -7.50 21.20 -11.31
C ASP A 133 -6.07 21.68 -11.62
N THR A 134 -5.73 22.90 -11.19
CA THR A 134 -4.40 23.48 -11.39
C THR A 134 -3.49 23.20 -10.19
N VAL A 135 -2.24 22.80 -10.44
CA VAL A 135 -1.22 22.57 -9.41
C VAL A 135 0.10 23.24 -9.79
N LEU A 136 0.86 23.67 -8.79
CA LEU A 136 2.15 24.34 -8.97
C LEU A 136 3.29 23.40 -8.59
N LEU A 137 4.34 23.38 -9.40
CA LEU A 137 5.54 22.57 -9.16
C LEU A 137 6.80 23.39 -9.45
N ASP A 138 7.90 23.10 -8.75
CA ASP A 138 9.22 23.56 -9.16
C ASP A 138 9.64 22.96 -10.51
N ALA A 139 10.51 23.63 -11.27
CA ALA A 139 11.05 23.10 -12.51
C ALA A 139 12.58 23.25 -12.60
N PRO A 140 13.34 22.16 -12.83
CA PRO A 140 12.90 20.77 -12.96
C PRO A 140 12.51 20.13 -11.61
N THR A 141 11.71 19.06 -11.64
CA THR A 141 11.21 18.34 -10.45
C THR A 141 11.44 16.83 -10.52
N TYR A 142 11.08 16.10 -9.46
CA TYR A 142 11.22 14.64 -9.41
C TYR A 142 10.29 13.93 -10.41
N PRO A 143 10.83 13.08 -11.33
CA PRO A 143 10.01 12.41 -12.33
C PRO A 143 8.93 11.47 -11.76
N GLY A 144 9.15 10.90 -10.56
CA GLY A 144 8.14 10.08 -9.90
C GLY A 144 6.88 10.86 -9.53
N THR A 145 7.04 12.13 -9.15
CA THR A 145 5.91 13.04 -8.89
C THR A 145 5.12 13.32 -10.17
N LEU A 146 5.82 13.55 -11.29
CA LEU A 146 5.16 13.74 -12.59
C LEU A 146 4.40 12.47 -13.04
N ALA A 147 4.96 11.30 -12.76
CA ALA A 147 4.30 10.02 -13.05
C ALA A 147 3.03 9.80 -12.21
N ALA A 148 2.98 10.34 -10.99
CA ALA A 148 1.79 10.29 -10.13
C ALA A 148 0.74 11.34 -10.51
N LEU A 149 1.15 12.55 -10.89
CA LEU A 149 0.23 13.66 -11.19
C LEU A 149 -0.43 13.57 -12.55
N ARG A 150 0.32 13.22 -13.61
CA ARG A 150 -0.21 13.23 -14.99
C ARG A 150 -1.46 12.36 -15.19
N PRO A 151 -1.56 11.13 -14.63
CA PRO A 151 -2.76 10.31 -14.75
C PRO A 151 -4.01 10.92 -14.09
N LEU A 152 -3.85 11.84 -13.13
CA LEU A 152 -4.96 12.52 -12.47
C LEU A 152 -5.56 13.65 -13.32
N GLY A 153 -4.94 13.98 -14.46
CA GLY A 153 -5.46 14.95 -15.42
C GLY A 153 -5.42 16.40 -14.95
N CYS A 154 -4.51 16.75 -14.02
CA CYS A 154 -4.32 18.13 -13.58
C CYS A 154 -3.53 18.99 -14.56
N ASN A 155 -3.74 20.31 -14.48
CA ASN A 155 -2.94 21.31 -15.16
C ASN A 155 -1.71 21.65 -14.31
N ILE A 156 -0.54 21.19 -14.73
CA ILE A 156 0.73 21.44 -14.04
C ILE A 156 1.32 22.76 -14.53
N ILE A 157 1.47 23.73 -13.63
CA ILE A 157 2.17 24.99 -13.88
C ILE A 157 3.55 24.93 -13.22
N ASN A 158 4.59 25.05 -14.05
CA ASN A 158 5.97 25.10 -13.60
C ASN A 158 6.31 26.48 -13.05
N VAL A 159 6.87 26.51 -11.85
CA VAL A 159 7.37 27.71 -11.18
C VAL A 159 8.88 27.80 -11.43
N PRO A 160 9.40 28.96 -11.85
CA PRO A 160 10.84 29.15 -12.04
C PRO A 160 11.63 28.88 -10.75
N SER A 161 12.73 28.14 -10.90
CA SER A 161 13.65 27.80 -9.81
C SER A 161 15.10 28.04 -10.22
N ASP A 162 15.95 28.29 -9.22
CA ASP A 162 17.41 28.40 -9.37
C ASP A 162 18.13 27.52 -8.32
N GLN A 163 19.43 27.75 -8.07
CA GLN A 163 20.19 26.99 -7.07
C GLN A 163 19.66 27.11 -5.64
N HIS A 164 18.78 28.07 -5.37
CA HIS A 164 18.09 28.28 -4.10
C HIS A 164 16.61 27.85 -4.15
N GLY A 165 16.25 26.95 -5.07
CA GLY A 165 14.89 26.45 -5.23
C GLY A 165 13.97 27.45 -5.95
N ILE A 166 12.66 27.37 -5.67
CA ILE A 166 11.64 28.25 -6.26
C ILE A 166 11.98 29.73 -6.04
N ILE A 167 11.79 30.54 -7.08
CA ILE A 167 11.94 32.00 -7.04
C ILE A 167 10.57 32.62 -6.66
N PRO A 168 10.41 33.22 -5.45
CA PRO A 168 9.11 33.72 -4.99
C PRO A 168 8.47 34.76 -5.92
N LYS A 169 9.28 35.64 -6.52
CA LYS A 169 8.78 36.62 -7.50
C LYS A 169 8.16 35.94 -8.73
N GLY A 170 8.78 34.87 -9.23
CA GLY A 170 8.22 34.11 -10.35
C GLY A 170 6.91 33.41 -9.99
N LEU A 171 6.79 32.93 -8.74
CA LEU A 171 5.54 32.41 -8.21
C LEU A 171 4.45 33.49 -8.12
N GLU A 172 4.79 34.67 -7.61
CA GLU A 172 3.89 35.83 -7.54
C GLU A 172 3.39 36.26 -8.93
N GLU A 173 4.30 36.36 -9.90
CA GLU A 173 3.95 36.68 -11.31
C GLU A 173 2.98 35.65 -11.89
N ILE A 174 3.19 34.35 -11.63
CA ILE A 174 2.24 33.30 -12.05
C ILE A 174 0.88 33.49 -11.37
N LEU A 175 0.86 33.72 -10.06
CA LEU A 175 -0.35 33.84 -9.25
C LEU A 175 -1.15 35.11 -9.56
N SER A 176 -0.50 36.17 -10.05
CA SER A 176 -1.15 37.45 -10.43
C SER A 176 -2.25 37.33 -11.49
N LYS A 177 -2.34 36.18 -12.16
CA LYS A 177 -3.41 35.83 -13.11
C LYS A 177 -4.77 35.59 -12.44
N TRP A 178 -4.79 35.43 -11.13
CA TRP A 178 -6.01 35.21 -10.33
C TRP A 178 -6.21 36.35 -9.34
N ASN A 179 -7.46 36.55 -8.93
CA ASN A 179 -7.75 37.35 -7.75
C ASN A 179 -7.73 36.42 -6.52
N PRO A 180 -7.04 36.76 -5.41
CA PRO A 180 -7.13 36.05 -4.14
C PRO A 180 -8.55 35.64 -3.72
N GLU A 181 -9.53 36.51 -3.95
CA GLU A 181 -10.93 36.27 -3.60
C GLU A 181 -11.59 35.16 -4.45
N ASP A 182 -10.97 34.77 -5.58
CA ASP A 182 -11.41 33.63 -6.37
C ASP A 182 -11.38 32.33 -5.55
N ALA A 183 -10.64 32.28 -4.44
CA ALA A 183 -10.62 31.12 -3.55
C ALA A 183 -11.99 30.81 -2.96
N LYS A 184 -12.85 31.82 -2.78
CA LYS A 184 -14.20 31.66 -2.23
C LYS A 184 -15.22 31.18 -3.27
N LYS A 185 -14.85 31.17 -4.56
CA LYS A 185 -15.73 30.73 -5.65
C LYS A 185 -15.77 29.20 -5.74
N VAL A 186 -16.95 28.64 -5.96
CA VAL A 186 -17.14 27.18 -6.12
C VAL A 186 -16.35 26.62 -7.31
N ASN A 187 -16.29 27.37 -8.42
CA ASN A 187 -15.59 26.98 -9.65
C ASN A 187 -14.22 27.66 -9.80
N SER A 188 -13.52 27.87 -8.68
CA SER A 188 -12.20 28.50 -8.69
C SER A 188 -11.18 27.70 -9.50
N THR A 189 -10.46 28.37 -10.40
CA THR A 189 -9.32 27.78 -11.13
C THR A 189 -7.98 28.06 -10.44
N LEU A 190 -8.00 28.71 -9.26
CA LEU A 190 -6.81 28.93 -8.46
C LEU A 190 -6.09 27.60 -8.19
N PRO A 191 -4.74 27.60 -8.19
CA PRO A 191 -3.99 26.41 -7.87
C PRO A 191 -4.39 25.78 -6.53
N LYS A 192 -4.57 24.46 -6.51
CA LYS A 192 -4.91 23.71 -5.29
C LYS A 192 -3.75 23.69 -4.30
N PHE A 193 -2.55 23.45 -4.82
CA PHE A 193 -1.35 23.36 -4.01
C PHE A 193 -0.07 23.67 -4.79
N LEU A 194 0.99 23.98 -4.05
CA LEU A 194 2.38 23.97 -4.49
C LEU A 194 3.07 22.71 -3.98
N TYR A 195 3.60 21.89 -4.87
CA TYR A 195 4.51 20.79 -4.52
C TYR A 195 5.96 21.27 -4.68
N THR A 196 6.80 20.97 -3.69
CA THR A 196 8.23 21.30 -3.74
C THR A 196 9.04 20.30 -2.93
N ILE A 197 10.28 20.06 -3.35
CA ILE A 197 11.29 19.37 -2.55
C ILE A 197 12.21 20.44 -1.96
N PRO A 198 11.99 20.90 -0.70
CA PRO A 198 12.57 22.13 -0.21
C PRO A 198 14.07 22.02 0.08
N ASN A 199 14.61 20.82 0.31
CA ASN A 199 16.00 20.60 0.67
C ASN A 199 16.62 19.53 -0.25
N GLY A 200 17.77 19.84 -0.86
CA GLY A 200 18.53 18.89 -1.67
C GLY A 200 17.72 18.29 -2.83
N GLY A 201 16.90 19.12 -3.47
CA GLY A 201 15.83 18.72 -4.38
C GLY A 201 16.28 17.79 -5.50
N ASN A 202 15.52 16.73 -5.78
CA ASN A 202 15.78 15.86 -6.94
C ASN A 202 15.14 16.49 -8.19
N PRO A 203 15.88 16.83 -9.25
CA PRO A 203 17.26 16.41 -9.54
C PRO A 203 18.35 17.47 -9.27
N THR A 204 17.99 18.68 -8.87
CA THR A 204 18.88 19.85 -8.91
C THR A 204 19.94 19.89 -7.80
N GLY A 205 19.69 19.24 -6.67
CA GLY A 205 20.40 19.44 -5.40
C GLY A 205 20.12 20.80 -4.75
N ALA A 206 19.16 21.58 -5.27
CA ALA A 206 18.84 22.91 -4.78
C ALA A 206 18.11 22.85 -3.42
N SER A 207 18.29 23.88 -2.60
CA SER A 207 17.60 24.03 -1.32
C SER A 207 17.01 25.43 -1.20
N LEU A 208 15.74 25.51 -0.81
CA LEU A 208 15.07 26.75 -0.48
C LEU A 208 15.70 27.42 0.75
N THR A 209 16.00 28.71 0.64
CA THR A 209 16.40 29.52 1.80
C THR A 209 15.20 29.82 2.70
N GLU A 210 15.47 30.17 3.96
CA GLU A 210 14.41 30.54 4.91
C GLU A 210 13.55 31.71 4.40
N ASP A 211 14.18 32.77 3.87
CA ASP A 211 13.47 33.94 3.35
C ASP A 211 12.54 33.57 2.19
N ARG A 212 12.99 32.71 1.27
CA ARG A 212 12.14 32.22 0.18
C ARG A 212 10.97 31.40 0.69
N LYS A 213 11.16 30.57 1.72
CA LYS A 213 10.06 29.83 2.35
C LYS A 213 9.03 30.79 2.98
N LYS A 214 9.48 31.86 3.65
CA LYS A 214 8.58 32.89 4.21
C LYS A 214 7.77 33.59 3.13
N ASP A 215 8.40 33.99 2.03
CA ASP A 215 7.73 34.65 0.91
C ASP A 215 6.72 33.72 0.22
N ILE A 216 7.10 32.46 -0.03
CA ILE A 216 6.22 31.45 -0.60
C ILE A 216 5.04 31.18 0.34
N TYR A 217 5.28 31.07 1.66
CA TYR A 217 4.22 30.89 2.64
C TYR A 217 3.25 32.07 2.62
N LYS A 218 3.76 33.31 2.61
CA LYS A 218 2.94 34.51 2.48
C LYS A 218 2.04 34.47 1.23
N LEU A 219 2.59 34.08 0.08
CA LEU A 219 1.81 33.91 -1.15
C LEU A 219 0.76 32.79 -1.03
N ALA A 220 1.11 31.68 -0.36
CA ALA A 220 0.17 30.61 -0.06
C ALA A 220 -1.02 31.12 0.76
N ARG A 221 -0.77 31.96 1.77
CA ARG A 221 -1.83 32.62 2.55
C ARG A 221 -2.69 33.54 1.70
N GLN A 222 -2.05 34.37 0.89
CA GLN A 222 -2.74 35.35 0.06
C GLN A 222 -3.65 34.69 -0.99
N TYR A 223 -3.17 33.67 -1.70
CA TYR A 223 -3.91 33.02 -2.78
C TYR A 223 -4.63 31.73 -2.35
N ASP A 224 -4.60 31.42 -1.06
CA ASP A 224 -5.22 30.26 -0.43
C ASP A 224 -4.89 28.94 -1.14
N PHE A 225 -3.61 28.57 -1.23
CA PHE A 225 -3.19 27.24 -1.69
C PHE A 225 -2.47 26.46 -0.58
N LEU A 226 -2.51 25.13 -0.67
CA LEU A 226 -1.77 24.23 0.23
C LEU A 226 -0.31 24.08 -0.21
N ILE A 227 0.58 23.73 0.71
CA ILE A 227 1.99 23.40 0.40
C ILE A 227 2.19 21.92 0.67
N ILE A 228 2.57 21.17 -0.36
CA ILE A 228 3.01 19.78 -0.25
C ILE A 228 4.54 19.78 -0.16
N GLU A 229 5.04 19.67 1.06
CA GLU A 229 6.46 19.70 1.38
C GLU A 229 7.02 18.26 1.34
N ASP A 230 7.55 17.83 0.19
CA ASP A 230 8.16 16.50 0.03
C ASP A 230 9.63 16.54 0.39
N ASP A 231 10.00 16.08 1.59
CA ASP A 231 11.33 16.32 2.15
C ASP A 231 12.05 15.03 2.60
N PRO A 232 12.26 14.05 1.69
CA PRO A 232 12.98 12.82 2.01
C PRO A 232 14.47 13.05 2.26
N TYR A 233 14.96 14.29 2.09
CA TYR A 233 16.33 14.72 2.24
C TYR A 233 16.54 15.70 3.40
N TYR A 234 15.53 15.99 4.22
CA TYR A 234 15.61 16.96 5.32
C TYR A 234 16.86 16.79 6.18
N PHE A 235 17.11 15.55 6.59
CA PHE A 235 18.23 15.16 7.44
C PHE A 235 19.58 15.18 6.72
N LEU A 236 19.61 15.33 5.39
CA LEU A 236 20.81 15.40 4.57
C LEU A 236 21.23 16.84 4.24
N GLN A 237 20.93 17.79 5.13
CA GLN A 237 21.47 19.14 5.09
C GLN A 237 22.87 19.15 5.71
N PHE A 238 23.87 19.58 4.93
CA PHE A 238 25.28 19.48 5.33
C PHE A 238 25.72 20.53 6.33
N ASN A 239 25.00 21.66 6.41
CA ASN A 239 25.32 22.76 7.32
C ASN A 239 24.29 22.81 8.46
N LYS A 240 24.76 23.07 9.68
CA LYS A 240 23.92 23.35 10.86
C LYS A 240 24.00 24.84 11.24
N PRO A 241 22.94 25.43 11.85
CA PRO A 241 21.63 24.83 12.07
C PRO A 241 20.89 24.54 10.74
N TRP A 242 20.05 23.51 10.73
CA TRP A 242 19.25 23.17 9.56
C TRP A 242 18.22 24.26 9.26
N ALA A 243 17.90 24.46 7.98
CA ALA A 243 16.95 25.46 7.55
C ALA A 243 15.53 25.13 8.09
N PRO A 244 14.75 26.12 8.56
CA PRO A 244 13.36 25.91 8.98
C PRO A 244 12.51 25.29 7.87
N THR A 245 11.52 24.49 8.25
CA THR A 245 10.58 23.82 7.34
C THR A 245 9.34 24.67 7.11
N PHE A 246 8.56 24.40 6.05
CA PHE A 246 7.24 25.04 5.93
C PHE A 246 6.35 24.68 7.13
N LEU A 247 6.44 23.44 7.62
CA LEU A 247 5.74 23.01 8.83
C LEU A 247 6.07 23.88 10.06
N SER A 248 7.32 24.31 10.23
CA SER A 248 7.74 25.15 11.37
C SER A 248 7.17 26.58 11.36
N MET A 249 6.68 27.05 10.22
CA MET A 249 6.07 28.38 10.06
C MET A 249 4.58 28.31 9.72
N ASP A 250 3.99 27.11 9.75
CA ASP A 250 2.60 26.92 9.36
C ASP A 250 1.63 27.38 10.46
N THR A 251 1.18 28.63 10.37
CA THR A 251 0.19 29.20 11.30
C THR A 251 -1.25 28.99 10.86
N ASP A 252 -1.52 28.58 9.63
CA ASP A 252 -2.90 28.43 9.14
C ASP A 252 -3.32 26.95 9.01
N GLY A 253 -2.39 26.01 9.09
CA GLY A 253 -2.64 24.60 8.80
C GLY A 253 -2.74 24.33 7.29
N ARG A 254 -1.80 24.82 6.49
CA ARG A 254 -1.80 24.63 5.02
C ARG A 254 -0.70 23.70 4.51
N VAL A 255 0.15 23.18 5.38
CA VAL A 255 1.32 22.36 5.00
C VAL A 255 1.04 20.89 5.22
N ILE A 256 1.17 20.08 4.18
CA ILE A 256 1.29 18.62 4.29
C ILE A 256 2.74 18.26 3.98
N ARG A 257 3.46 17.85 5.01
CA ARG A 257 4.86 17.44 4.92
C ARG A 257 4.97 15.93 4.76
N THR A 258 5.89 15.49 3.91
CA THR A 258 6.20 14.06 3.73
C THR A 258 7.68 13.80 4.01
N ASP A 259 7.95 12.82 4.86
CA ASP A 259 9.30 12.43 5.25
C ASP A 259 9.53 10.93 4.95
N SER A 260 10.80 10.52 4.89
CA SER A 260 11.15 9.12 4.63
C SER A 260 12.40 8.65 5.36
N PHE A 261 12.37 7.40 5.84
CA PHE A 261 13.56 6.71 6.32
C PHE A 261 14.45 6.16 5.18
N SER A 262 14.05 6.33 3.91
CA SER A 262 14.72 5.70 2.77
C SER A 262 16.16 6.16 2.56
N LYS A 263 16.50 7.40 2.96
CA LYS A 263 17.82 8.00 2.75
C LYS A 263 18.70 8.03 4.00
N ILE A 264 18.12 7.72 5.15
CA ILE A 264 18.78 7.75 6.46
C ILE A 264 18.90 6.37 7.11
N LEU A 265 17.97 5.44 6.85
CA LEU A 265 18.05 4.05 7.34
C LEU A 265 18.15 3.06 6.17
N SER A 266 17.03 2.79 5.49
CA SER A 266 17.00 1.86 4.38
C SER A 266 15.74 2.02 3.54
N SER A 267 15.90 2.21 2.23
CA SER A 267 14.78 2.24 1.28
C SER A 267 14.01 0.92 1.20
N GLY A 268 14.66 -0.22 1.49
CA GLY A 268 14.06 -1.55 1.44
C GLY A 268 13.03 -1.84 2.54
N LEU A 269 13.07 -1.09 3.67
CA LEU A 269 12.09 -1.20 4.76
C LEU A 269 10.73 -0.58 4.40
N ARG A 270 10.73 0.33 3.41
CA ARG A 270 9.55 1.05 2.90
C ARG A 270 8.75 1.74 4.00
N ILE A 271 9.40 2.50 4.88
CA ILE A 271 8.73 3.35 5.88
C ILE A 271 8.93 4.83 5.54
N GLY A 272 7.82 5.55 5.45
CA GLY A 272 7.74 7.02 5.42
C GLY A 272 6.61 7.48 6.33
N PHE A 273 6.40 8.78 6.42
CA PHE A 273 5.30 9.34 7.19
C PHE A 273 4.89 10.71 6.65
N LEU A 274 3.63 11.07 6.91
CA LEU A 274 3.04 12.36 6.59
C LEU A 274 2.74 13.13 7.87
N THR A 275 3.03 14.42 7.88
CA THR A 275 2.66 15.34 8.98
C THR A 275 1.88 16.51 8.41
N GLY A 276 0.76 16.86 9.03
CA GLY A 276 -0.07 17.96 8.54
C GLY A 276 -1.36 18.12 9.35
N PRO A 277 -2.31 18.94 8.88
CA PRO A 277 -3.56 19.19 9.58
C PRO A 277 -4.40 17.92 9.69
N LYS A 278 -4.90 17.65 10.91
CA LYS A 278 -5.72 16.48 11.22
C LYS A 278 -6.85 16.20 10.23
N PRO A 279 -7.66 17.18 9.78
CA PRO A 279 -8.74 16.91 8.82
C PRO A 279 -8.25 16.34 7.48
N LEU A 280 -7.02 16.68 7.06
CA LEU A 280 -6.40 16.16 5.84
C LEU A 280 -5.73 14.80 6.08
N ILE A 281 -5.02 14.64 7.21
CA ILE A 281 -4.39 13.35 7.57
C ILE A 281 -5.44 12.25 7.77
N ASP A 282 -6.57 12.56 8.42
CA ASP A 282 -7.67 11.60 8.59
C ASP A 282 -8.24 11.14 7.24
N ARG A 283 -8.32 12.03 6.23
CA ARG A 283 -8.71 11.66 4.87
C ARG A 283 -7.67 10.77 4.21
N VAL A 284 -6.37 11.07 4.35
CA VAL A 284 -5.30 10.21 3.83
C VAL A 284 -5.37 8.81 4.43
N ILE A 285 -5.65 8.68 5.73
CA ILE A 285 -5.86 7.38 6.39
C ILE A 285 -7.01 6.61 5.75
N LEU A 286 -8.10 7.25 5.35
CA LEU A 286 -9.19 6.59 4.62
C LEU A 286 -8.76 6.07 3.24
N HIS A 287 -7.87 6.78 2.53
CA HIS A 287 -7.29 6.27 1.28
C HIS A 287 -6.37 5.07 1.52
N ILE A 288 -5.57 5.08 2.60
CA ILE A 288 -4.73 3.93 3.00
C ILE A 288 -5.60 2.71 3.36
N GLN A 289 -6.69 2.91 4.11
CA GLN A 289 -7.60 1.85 4.54
C GLN A 289 -8.13 0.99 3.39
N VAL A 290 -8.35 1.60 2.22
CA VAL A 290 -8.95 0.94 1.06
C VAL A 290 -7.94 0.47 0.01
N SER A 291 -6.66 0.85 0.14
CA SER A 291 -5.55 0.37 -0.70
C SER A 291 -4.67 -0.65 0.03
N THR A 292 -3.60 -0.21 0.71
CA THR A 292 -2.62 -1.08 1.38
C THR A 292 -3.13 -1.60 2.73
N MET A 293 -4.25 -1.08 3.22
CA MET A 293 -4.79 -1.18 4.58
C MET A 293 -3.90 -0.55 5.65
N HIS A 294 -2.62 -0.92 5.68
CA HIS A 294 -1.59 -0.35 6.53
C HIS A 294 -0.20 -0.80 6.03
N THR A 295 0.81 -0.02 6.39
CA THR A 295 2.23 -0.35 6.19
C THR A 295 2.61 -1.61 6.98
N SER A 296 3.60 -2.39 6.51
CA SER A 296 4.06 -3.62 7.17
C SER A 296 4.31 -3.42 8.67
N THR A 297 3.52 -4.10 9.52
CA THR A 297 3.64 -3.99 10.99
C THR A 297 5.01 -4.47 11.44
N PHE A 298 5.56 -5.48 10.76
CA PHE A 298 6.86 -6.05 11.07
C PHE A 298 8.00 -5.04 10.87
N THR A 299 8.04 -4.34 9.72
CA THR A 299 9.08 -3.31 9.51
C THR A 299 8.87 -2.07 10.37
N GLN A 300 7.63 -1.71 10.70
CA GLN A 300 7.35 -0.66 11.69
C GLN A 300 7.91 -1.02 13.08
N ILE A 301 7.74 -2.26 13.55
CA ILE A 301 8.25 -2.70 14.86
C ILE A 301 9.79 -2.72 14.86
N ILE A 302 10.44 -3.18 13.80
CA ILE A 302 11.91 -3.12 13.71
C ILE A 302 12.41 -1.69 13.87
N ILE A 303 11.82 -0.74 13.14
CA ILE A 303 12.20 0.67 13.26
C ILE A 303 11.85 1.21 14.64
N ALA A 304 10.67 0.91 15.19
CA ALA A 304 10.29 1.39 16.50
C ALA A 304 11.24 0.92 17.61
N GLN A 305 11.63 -0.37 17.59
CA GLN A 305 12.60 -0.91 18.55
C GLN A 305 13.98 -0.24 18.39
N LEU A 306 14.45 -0.09 17.15
CA LEU A 306 15.73 0.58 16.88
C LEU A 306 15.74 2.03 17.37
N LEU A 307 14.68 2.79 17.06
CA LEU A 307 14.54 4.19 17.46
C LEU A 307 14.34 4.37 18.96
N GLN A 308 13.68 3.41 19.62
CA GLN A 308 13.56 3.38 21.07
C GLN A 308 14.91 3.12 21.75
N GLN A 309 15.67 2.16 21.23
CA GLN A 309 17.00 1.81 21.74
C GLN A 309 18.01 2.95 21.57
N TRP A 310 18.04 3.58 20.39
CA TRP A 310 18.90 4.75 20.16
C TRP A 310 18.43 6.00 20.90
N GLY A 311 17.13 6.10 21.18
CA GLY A 311 16.50 7.36 21.56
C GLY A 311 16.67 8.44 20.48
N ARG A 312 16.19 9.65 20.78
CA ARG A 312 16.31 10.78 19.84
C ARG A 312 17.77 11.16 19.58
N GLN A 313 18.62 11.17 20.61
CA GLN A 313 20.02 11.57 20.44
C GLN A 313 20.81 10.55 19.63
N GLY A 314 20.65 9.24 19.88
CA GLY A 314 21.30 8.21 19.08
C GLY A 314 20.85 8.24 17.62
N PHE A 315 19.55 8.48 17.37
CA PHE A 315 19.05 8.69 16.02
C PHE A 315 19.73 9.90 15.33
N LEU A 316 19.85 11.04 16.02
CA LEU A 316 20.53 12.22 15.46
C LEU A 316 22.03 11.99 15.24
N ASN A 317 22.70 11.23 16.11
CA ASN A 317 24.10 10.83 15.92
C ASN A 317 24.25 9.93 14.68
N HIS A 318 23.33 8.98 14.46
CA HIS A 318 23.28 8.17 13.25
C HIS A 318 23.07 9.05 12.02
N VAL A 319 22.12 10.00 12.07
CA VAL A 319 21.91 10.98 10.99
C VAL A 319 23.20 11.75 10.69
N ASP A 320 23.91 12.25 11.70
CA ASP A 320 25.16 12.98 11.52
C ASP A 320 26.22 12.12 10.81
N SER A 321 26.33 10.84 11.15
CA SER A 321 27.24 9.92 10.46
C SER A 321 26.90 9.73 8.97
N VAL A 322 25.61 9.71 8.64
CA VAL A 322 25.12 9.61 7.25
C VAL A 322 25.35 10.92 6.50
N VAL A 323 25.15 12.07 7.16
CA VAL A 323 25.44 13.40 6.61
C VAL A 323 26.92 13.52 6.30
N ASP A 324 27.80 13.16 7.22
CA ASP A 324 29.26 13.20 7.05
C ASP A 324 29.71 12.32 5.87
N PHE A 325 29.09 11.15 5.73
CA PHE A 325 29.34 10.28 4.58
C PHE A 325 28.96 10.97 3.26
N TYR A 326 27.74 11.49 3.13
CA TYR A 326 27.30 12.13 1.89
C TYR A 326 27.97 13.47 1.62
N LEU A 327 28.40 14.19 2.66
CA LEU A 327 29.20 15.41 2.55
C LEU A 327 30.55 15.10 1.89
N LYS A 328 31.27 14.09 2.38
CA LYS A 328 32.51 13.60 1.76
C LYS A 328 32.29 13.19 0.30
N GLN A 329 31.21 12.45 0.03
CA GLN A 329 30.88 12.03 -1.33
C GLN A 329 30.58 13.21 -2.26
N ARG A 330 29.88 14.24 -1.78
CA ARG A 330 29.65 15.49 -2.51
C ARG A 330 30.98 16.17 -2.86
N ASP A 331 31.87 16.33 -1.89
CA ASP A 331 33.13 17.06 -2.07
C ASP A 331 34.07 16.34 -3.05
N ILE A 332 34.10 15.01 -3.01
CA ILE A 332 34.79 14.17 -4.01
C ILE A 332 34.20 14.42 -5.41
N MET A 333 32.86 14.45 -5.53
CA MET A 333 32.19 14.67 -6.81
C MET A 333 32.44 16.09 -7.34
N LEU A 334 32.46 17.11 -6.48
CA LEU A 334 32.79 18.49 -6.86
C LEU A 334 34.24 18.61 -7.33
N THR A 335 35.18 18.00 -6.61
CA THR A 335 36.60 17.95 -7.03
C THR A 335 36.76 17.31 -8.41
N ALA A 336 36.01 16.23 -8.67
CA ALA A 336 36.01 15.59 -9.98
C ALA A 336 35.38 16.49 -11.07
N ALA A 337 34.28 17.18 -10.76
CA ALA A 337 33.65 18.13 -11.69
C ALA A 337 34.60 19.29 -12.01
N ASP A 338 35.25 19.89 -11.01
CA ASP A 338 36.25 20.95 -11.20
C ASP A 338 37.42 20.50 -12.08
N LYS A 339 37.90 19.27 -11.88
CA LYS A 339 39.02 18.74 -12.65
C LYS A 339 38.67 18.49 -14.12
N TRP A 340 37.47 17.97 -14.40
CA TRP A 340 37.15 17.41 -15.71
C TRP A 340 36.12 18.18 -16.52
N LEU A 341 35.27 18.99 -15.88
CA LEU A 341 34.14 19.66 -16.51
C LEU A 341 34.29 21.19 -16.53
N LYS A 342 35.32 21.73 -15.88
CA LYS A 342 35.57 23.18 -15.86
C LYS A 342 35.77 23.70 -17.29
N GLY A 343 35.02 24.75 -17.64
CA GLY A 343 34.97 25.30 -18.99
C GLY A 343 34.01 24.58 -19.95
N LEU A 344 33.57 23.36 -19.63
CA LEU A 344 32.62 22.57 -20.44
C LEU A 344 31.19 22.59 -19.88
N ALA A 345 31.04 22.77 -18.58
CA ALA A 345 29.76 22.80 -17.90
C ALA A 345 29.75 23.82 -16.76
N ASP A 346 28.55 24.14 -16.29
CA ASP A 346 28.29 24.90 -15.07
C ASP A 346 27.52 24.02 -14.08
N TRP A 347 27.83 24.16 -12.79
CA TRP A 347 27.17 23.48 -11.69
C TRP A 347 27.27 24.34 -10.43
N TYR A 348 26.49 23.99 -9.41
CA TYR A 348 26.54 24.62 -8.09
C TYR A 348 26.82 23.56 -7.03
N ALA A 349 27.54 23.93 -5.97
CA ALA A 349 27.76 23.03 -4.84
C ALA A 349 26.46 22.87 -4.04
N PRO A 350 25.87 21.65 -3.97
CA PRO A 350 24.61 21.46 -3.26
C PRO A 350 24.83 21.56 -1.74
N ALA A 351 23.91 22.26 -1.08
CA ALA A 351 23.91 22.42 0.38
C ALA A 351 23.27 21.23 1.11
N ALA A 352 22.56 20.37 0.39
CA ALA A 352 21.90 19.19 0.93
C ALA A 352 21.70 18.11 -0.14
N GLY A 353 21.30 16.92 0.29
CA GLY A 353 20.85 15.83 -0.57
C GLY A 353 21.99 15.04 -1.20
N MET A 354 21.73 14.44 -2.37
CA MET A 354 22.62 13.44 -2.98
C MET A 354 22.94 13.73 -4.45
N PHE A 355 22.59 14.91 -4.96
CA PHE A 355 22.60 15.21 -6.39
C PHE A 355 23.46 16.43 -6.71
N LEU A 356 24.20 16.34 -7.82
CA LEU A 356 24.86 17.47 -8.47
C LEU A 356 24.24 17.66 -9.85
N TRP A 357 23.64 18.83 -10.07
CA TRP A 357 23.03 19.17 -11.33
C TRP A 357 23.99 19.94 -12.22
N ILE A 358 24.15 19.47 -13.46
CA ILE A 358 25.21 19.91 -14.37
C ILE A 358 24.57 20.42 -15.65
N LYS A 359 24.85 21.68 -15.98
CA LYS A 359 24.45 22.32 -17.24
C LYS A 359 25.63 22.30 -18.20
N ILE A 360 25.52 21.56 -19.30
CA ILE A 360 26.59 21.49 -20.30
C ILE A 360 26.53 22.73 -21.20
N LYS A 361 27.66 23.41 -21.39
CA LYS A 361 27.74 24.63 -22.22
C LYS A 361 27.54 24.28 -23.69
N GLY A 362 26.78 25.13 -24.39
CA GLY A 362 26.50 24.97 -25.82
C GLY A 362 25.55 23.82 -26.17
N ILE A 363 24.98 23.12 -25.18
CA ILE A 363 23.99 22.06 -25.39
C ILE A 363 22.65 22.51 -24.82
N SER A 364 21.67 22.72 -25.69
CA SER A 364 20.29 23.07 -25.31
C SER A 364 19.46 21.86 -24.89
N ASP A 365 19.72 20.69 -25.49
CA ASP A 365 19.04 19.44 -25.17
C ASP A 365 20.05 18.29 -25.00
N THR A 366 20.19 17.82 -23.77
CA THR A 366 21.06 16.67 -23.45
C THR A 366 20.48 15.36 -23.96
N GLN A 367 19.16 15.24 -24.11
CA GLN A 367 18.53 14.07 -24.71
C GLN A 367 18.87 13.98 -26.19
N GLU A 368 18.78 15.07 -26.95
CA GLU A 368 19.18 15.08 -28.36
C GLU A 368 20.66 14.68 -28.52
N LEU A 369 21.55 15.24 -27.69
CA LEU A 369 22.97 14.87 -27.69
C LEU A 369 23.16 13.36 -27.44
N ILE A 370 22.49 12.81 -26.42
CA ILE A 370 22.57 11.39 -26.08
C ILE A 370 22.00 10.52 -27.20
N MET A 371 20.84 10.88 -27.74
CA MET A 371 20.15 10.12 -28.78
C MET A 371 20.91 10.17 -30.10
N LYS A 372 21.41 11.33 -30.51
CA LYS A 372 22.27 11.50 -31.69
C LYS A 372 23.54 10.67 -31.55
N LYS A 373 24.20 10.69 -30.39
CA LYS A 373 25.38 9.86 -30.13
C LYS A 373 25.08 8.36 -30.02
N ALA A 374 23.89 7.98 -29.56
CA ALA A 374 23.43 6.60 -29.54
C ALA A 374 23.17 6.08 -30.97
N LEU A 375 22.52 6.90 -31.81
CA LEU A 375 22.26 6.61 -33.22
C LEU A 375 23.55 6.54 -34.04
N GLU A 376 24.49 7.48 -33.86
CA GLU A 376 25.82 7.47 -34.50
C GLU A 376 26.64 6.21 -34.16
N LYS A 377 26.31 5.51 -33.06
CA LYS A 377 27.02 4.30 -32.60
C LYS A 377 26.24 3.00 -32.80
N GLN A 378 25.05 3.04 -33.38
CA GLN A 378 24.20 1.85 -33.47
C GLN A 378 24.44 0.97 -34.67
N LYS A 379 25.36 0.02 -34.45
CA LYS A 379 25.24 -1.37 -34.91
C LYS A 379 24.80 -2.36 -33.82
N LYS A 380 24.29 -1.93 -32.64
CA LYS A 380 23.54 -2.79 -31.67
C LYS A 380 23.00 -2.02 -30.44
N THR A 381 21.68 -2.18 -30.22
CA THR A 381 20.86 -2.13 -28.98
C THR A 381 20.82 -0.85 -28.10
N LEU A 382 19.64 -0.23 -28.00
CA LEU A 382 19.36 1.14 -27.49
C LEU A 382 19.39 1.37 -25.98
N SER A 383 19.25 0.36 -25.12
CA SER A 383 18.98 0.64 -23.68
C SER A 383 20.22 0.84 -22.81
N LEU A 384 21.44 0.64 -23.31
CA LEU A 384 22.70 0.75 -22.54
C LEU A 384 23.45 2.06 -22.80
N TYR A 385 23.00 2.87 -23.76
CA TYR A 385 23.82 3.96 -24.31
C TYR A 385 23.74 5.29 -23.56
N VAL A 386 22.73 5.53 -22.71
CA VAL A 386 22.65 6.80 -21.96
C VAL A 386 23.84 6.96 -21.00
N VAL A 387 24.30 5.87 -20.39
CA VAL A 387 25.50 5.85 -19.53
C VAL A 387 26.80 5.74 -20.36
N MET A 388 26.76 5.03 -21.50
CA MET A 388 27.94 4.85 -22.36
C MET A 388 28.24 6.02 -23.32
N ALA A 389 27.27 6.87 -23.65
CA ALA A 389 27.47 8.02 -24.54
C ALA A 389 28.30 9.10 -23.84
N LEU A 390 28.02 9.37 -22.56
CA LEU A 390 28.88 10.16 -21.66
C LEU A 390 30.27 9.52 -21.52
N THR A 391 30.31 8.20 -21.31
CA THR A 391 31.57 7.43 -21.23
C THR A 391 32.48 7.63 -22.45
N LYS A 392 31.92 7.63 -23.68
CA LYS A 392 32.75 7.75 -24.89
C LYS A 392 33.03 9.19 -25.32
N LEU A 393 32.25 10.18 -24.88
CA LEU A 393 32.64 11.60 -24.99
C LEU A 393 33.86 11.85 -24.09
N LEU A 394 33.89 11.20 -22.92
CA LEU A 394 34.99 11.22 -21.96
C LEU A 394 36.19 10.34 -22.39
N ASN A 395 36.00 9.26 -23.17
CA ASN A 395 37.11 8.42 -23.66
C ASN A 395 38.02 9.07 -24.72
N LYS A 396 37.71 10.28 -25.24
CA LYS A 396 38.68 11.06 -26.02
C LYS A 396 39.68 11.82 -25.14
N LEU A 397 39.49 11.80 -23.81
CA LEU A 397 40.39 12.36 -22.82
C LEU A 397 41.09 11.18 -22.14
N ASN A 398 42.41 11.09 -22.31
CA ASN A 398 43.20 9.95 -21.85
C ASN A 398 43.11 9.75 -20.32
N HIS A 399 42.99 8.46 -19.95
CA HIS A 399 43.05 7.86 -18.62
C HIS A 399 41.85 7.99 -17.65
N ALA A 400 41.21 6.82 -17.47
CA ALA A 400 40.61 6.27 -16.26
C ALA A 400 39.36 6.94 -15.66
N THR A 401 38.37 6.06 -15.41
CA THR A 401 37.15 6.18 -14.58
C THR A 401 35.92 6.86 -15.21
N LEU A 402 35.00 6.00 -15.67
CA LEU A 402 33.62 6.29 -16.10
C LEU A 402 32.79 6.94 -14.99
N TRP A 403 32.09 8.05 -15.27
CA TRP A 403 30.84 8.41 -14.58
C TRP A 403 29.95 9.29 -15.48
N GLY A 404 28.71 8.85 -15.75
CA GLY A 404 27.66 9.62 -16.41
C GLY A 404 26.36 9.42 -15.64
N VAL A 405 25.78 10.53 -15.15
CA VAL A 405 24.70 10.60 -14.15
C VAL A 405 25.02 9.77 -12.90
N LEU A 406 25.77 10.38 -11.98
CA LEU A 406 26.26 9.72 -10.76
C LEU A 406 25.11 9.38 -9.80
N PHE A 407 24.55 8.18 -9.92
CA PHE A 407 24.14 7.42 -8.74
C PHE A 407 25.40 6.82 -8.12
N LEU A 408 25.84 7.39 -6.99
CA LEU A 408 27.08 7.00 -6.31
C LEU A 408 26.95 5.60 -5.68
N LYS A 409 27.78 4.67 -6.15
CA LYS A 409 28.03 3.35 -5.54
C LYS A 409 29.23 3.50 -4.57
N PRO A 410 29.31 2.78 -3.44
CA PRO A 410 30.43 2.90 -2.50
C PRO A 410 31.74 2.47 -3.16
N SER A 411 32.78 3.30 -3.10
CA SER A 411 34.14 2.93 -3.48
C SER A 411 34.85 2.35 -2.26
N ALA A 412 35.28 1.10 -2.34
CA ALA A 412 36.27 0.54 -1.44
C ALA A 412 37.63 1.19 -1.72
N GLU A 413 38.27 1.70 -0.67
CA GLU A 413 39.59 2.32 -0.71
C GLU A 413 40.67 1.34 -1.20
N LYS A 414 41.58 1.83 -2.02
CA LYS A 414 42.83 1.14 -2.39
C LYS A 414 43.93 1.59 -1.45
N HIS A 415 44.40 0.69 -0.58
CA HIS A 415 45.80 0.71 -0.17
C HIS A 415 46.63 -0.08 -1.19
N VAL A 416 47.62 0.60 -1.77
CA VAL A 416 48.63 -0.02 -2.63
C VAL A 416 49.70 -0.61 -1.71
N ALA A 417 49.76 -1.94 -1.66
CA ALA A 417 50.96 -2.66 -1.27
C ALA A 417 51.10 -3.88 -2.19
N THR A 418 52.11 -3.82 -3.06
CA THR A 418 52.51 -4.90 -3.97
C THR A 418 53.14 -6.02 -3.16
N VAL A 419 52.49 -7.19 -3.06
CA VAL A 419 53.16 -8.44 -2.66
C VAL A 419 52.69 -9.55 -3.60
N ARG A 420 53.63 -10.07 -4.40
CA ARG A 420 53.52 -11.37 -5.07
C ARG A 420 53.68 -12.46 -4.02
N THR A 421 52.81 -13.49 -4.00
CA THR A 421 53.15 -14.91 -4.23
C THR A 421 52.08 -15.89 -3.71
N LYS A 422 51.95 -16.98 -4.48
CA LYS A 422 51.59 -18.37 -4.14
C LYS A 422 50.21 -18.72 -3.56
N SER A 423 49.72 -19.81 -4.14
CA SER A 423 48.57 -20.64 -3.78
C SER A 423 48.52 -20.98 -2.30
N GLU A 424 47.37 -20.76 -1.66
CA GLU A 424 46.91 -21.58 -0.54
C GLU A 424 45.39 -21.44 -0.39
N LYS A 425 44.72 -22.61 -0.39
CA LYS A 425 43.30 -22.76 -0.08
C LYS A 425 43.16 -22.59 1.44
N PHE A 426 42.37 -21.62 1.90
CA PHE A 426 41.90 -21.58 3.28
C PHE A 426 40.47 -22.09 3.36
N TYR A 427 40.32 -23.31 3.89
CA TYR A 427 39.10 -23.79 4.52
C TYR A 427 39.02 -23.17 5.92
N LEU A 428 37.89 -22.55 6.26
CA LEU A 428 37.57 -22.20 7.65
C LEU A 428 36.57 -23.22 8.18
N CYS A 429 37.05 -24.05 9.09
CA CYS A 429 36.28 -24.98 9.93
C CYS A 429 36.47 -24.49 11.37
N LEU A 430 35.42 -24.15 12.13
CA LEU A 430 34.87 -24.88 13.29
C LEU A 430 34.12 -23.84 14.20
N PRO A 431 33.29 -24.21 15.21
CA PRO A 431 32.62 -25.48 15.51
C PRO A 431 31.06 -25.36 15.59
N GLN A 432 30.36 -26.48 15.44
CA GLN A 432 28.96 -26.63 15.83
C GLN A 432 28.84 -26.67 17.37
N GLN A 433 28.01 -25.82 17.94
CA GLN A 433 27.13 -26.15 19.08
C GLN A 433 26.04 -25.08 19.29
N ASN A 434 24.81 -25.54 19.48
CA ASN A 434 23.59 -24.85 19.89
C ASN A 434 22.87 -23.93 18.87
N GLY A 435 21.99 -24.54 18.07
CA GLY A 435 20.54 -24.22 18.05
C GLY A 435 20.00 -22.82 17.70
N LEU A 436 20.82 -21.86 17.25
CA LEU A 436 20.36 -20.52 16.83
C LEU A 436 20.57 -20.32 15.33
N LEU A 437 19.51 -19.91 14.64
CA LEU A 437 19.46 -19.74 13.19
C LEU A 437 20.07 -18.37 12.83
N SER A 438 21.35 -18.32 12.48
CA SER A 438 21.99 -17.08 11.99
C SER A 438 21.71 -16.88 10.50
N ILE A 439 21.13 -15.72 10.15
CA ILE A 439 20.95 -15.29 8.76
C ILE A 439 22.27 -14.64 8.32
N HIS A 440 23.21 -15.44 7.83
CA HIS A 440 24.38 -14.92 7.14
C HIS A 440 24.15 -14.99 5.63
N HIS A 441 23.88 -13.85 4.99
CA HIS A 441 23.92 -13.77 3.53
C HIS A 441 24.86 -12.66 3.06
N THR A 442 25.95 -13.09 2.42
CA THR A 442 26.73 -12.25 1.51
C THR A 442 26.04 -12.30 0.13
N TYR A 443 25.64 -11.15 -0.39
CA TYR A 443 25.14 -11.03 -1.76
C TYR A 443 26.35 -11.19 -2.70
N LYS A 444 26.58 -12.39 -3.23
CA LYS A 444 27.49 -12.54 -4.38
C LYS A 444 26.77 -12.02 -5.62
N CYS A 445 26.95 -10.73 -5.91
CA CYS A 445 26.67 -10.20 -7.23
C CYS A 445 27.44 -11.07 -8.24
N GLY A 446 26.71 -11.82 -9.08
CA GLY A 446 27.32 -12.66 -10.11
C GLY A 446 28.29 -11.83 -10.96
N LYS A 447 29.32 -12.49 -11.51
CA LYS A 447 30.40 -11.88 -12.31
C LYS A 447 29.94 -11.14 -13.59
N GLU A 448 28.63 -10.98 -13.81
CA GLU A 448 28.06 -10.19 -14.89
C GLU A 448 27.20 -9.06 -14.29
N ASN A 449 27.71 -7.82 -14.35
CA ASN A 449 27.00 -6.59 -13.99
C ASN A 449 25.79 -6.38 -14.92
N LYS A 450 24.66 -7.01 -14.62
CA LYS A 450 23.34 -6.56 -15.11
C LYS A 450 22.69 -5.71 -14.01
N PRO A 451 22.27 -4.46 -14.30
CA PRO A 451 21.52 -3.67 -13.33
C PRO A 451 20.22 -4.41 -12.96
N CYS A 452 19.87 -4.43 -11.67
CA CYS A 452 18.57 -4.92 -11.19
C CYS A 452 17.47 -4.07 -11.80
N LYS A 453 16.90 -4.52 -12.92
CA LYS A 453 15.75 -3.91 -13.59
C LYS A 453 14.42 -4.32 -12.95
N ASN A 454 14.44 -5.14 -11.91
CA ASN A 454 13.23 -5.69 -11.32
C ASN A 454 12.98 -5.12 -9.93
N VAL A 455 11.83 -4.47 -9.82
CA VAL A 455 11.24 -3.86 -8.63
C VAL A 455 10.79 -4.93 -7.62
N GLN A 456 10.85 -6.21 -8.01
CA GLN A 456 10.41 -7.38 -7.24
C GLN A 456 11.54 -8.41 -7.13
N ILE A 457 11.58 -9.11 -6.00
CA ILE A 457 12.58 -10.17 -5.75
C ILE A 457 12.34 -11.31 -6.74
N GLN A 458 13.30 -11.55 -7.63
CA GLN A 458 13.16 -12.54 -8.71
C GLN A 458 12.95 -13.96 -8.21
N GLU A 459 13.63 -14.32 -7.12
CA GLU A 459 13.49 -15.65 -6.52
C GLU A 459 12.06 -15.89 -6.01
N LEU A 460 11.50 -14.91 -5.30
CA LEU A 460 10.11 -14.96 -4.82
C LEU A 460 9.13 -15.02 -6.00
N LEU A 461 9.33 -14.21 -7.04
CA LEU A 461 8.50 -14.23 -8.24
C LEU A 461 8.51 -15.58 -8.96
N SER A 462 9.68 -16.16 -9.16
CA SER A 462 9.83 -17.48 -9.76
C SER A 462 9.13 -18.55 -8.92
N TRP A 463 9.33 -18.52 -7.60
CA TRP A 463 8.68 -19.47 -6.70
C TRP A 463 7.14 -19.34 -6.73
N LEU A 464 6.62 -18.11 -6.73
CA LEU A 464 5.18 -17.85 -6.87
C LEU A 464 4.63 -18.35 -8.21
N TYR A 465 5.37 -18.13 -9.30
CA TYR A 465 4.98 -18.62 -10.63
C TYR A 465 4.87 -20.15 -10.64
N GLU A 466 5.88 -20.85 -10.12
CA GLU A 466 5.87 -22.31 -10.02
C GLU A 466 4.73 -22.82 -9.12
N LEU A 467 4.46 -22.13 -8.00
CA LEU A 467 3.36 -22.45 -7.12
C LEU A 467 2.01 -22.33 -7.85
N GLN A 468 1.79 -21.21 -8.56
CA GLN A 468 0.56 -20.97 -9.32
C GLN A 468 0.37 -22.02 -10.42
N MET A 469 1.43 -22.37 -11.16
CA MET A 469 1.41 -23.43 -12.16
C MET A 469 1.07 -24.80 -11.55
N LYS A 470 1.64 -25.12 -10.38
CA LYS A 470 1.38 -26.40 -9.72
C LYS A 470 -0.05 -26.52 -9.18
N ILE A 471 -0.57 -25.45 -8.60
CA ILE A 471 -1.86 -25.49 -7.90
C ILE A 471 -3.02 -25.30 -8.87
N HIS A 472 -2.93 -24.29 -9.71
CA HIS A 472 -4.04 -23.89 -10.57
C HIS A 472 -3.92 -24.48 -11.97
N ASN A 473 -2.69 -24.83 -12.40
CA ASN A 473 -2.42 -25.43 -13.71
C ASN A 473 -3.32 -24.84 -14.81
N PRO A 474 -3.28 -23.50 -15.02
CA PRO A 474 -4.18 -22.84 -15.95
C PRO A 474 -4.11 -23.55 -17.31
N PRO A 475 -5.25 -23.84 -17.97
CA PRO A 475 -5.27 -24.70 -19.15
C PRO A 475 -4.42 -24.10 -20.28
N THR A 476 -4.27 -22.79 -20.28
CA THR A 476 -3.28 -22.06 -21.04
C THR A 476 -2.04 -21.79 -20.18
N ALA A 477 -1.20 -22.81 -19.97
CA ALA A 477 0.16 -22.62 -19.42
C ALA A 477 1.03 -21.64 -20.24
N LEU A 478 0.52 -21.20 -21.39
CA LEU A 478 1.03 -20.18 -22.29
C LEU A 478 -0.14 -19.25 -22.67
N TYR A 479 -0.43 -18.17 -21.96
CA TYR A 479 -1.22 -17.14 -22.64
C TYR A 479 -0.41 -16.69 -23.87
N SER A 480 -0.99 -16.83 -25.07
CA SER A 480 -0.34 -16.64 -26.37
C SER A 480 0.09 -15.18 -26.58
N PRO A 481 0.82 -14.83 -27.65
CA PRO A 481 1.08 -13.42 -27.98
C PRO A 481 -0.20 -12.58 -28.05
N GLU A 482 -1.31 -13.17 -28.52
CA GLU A 482 -2.62 -12.51 -28.65
C GLU A 482 -3.38 -12.42 -27.33
N LYS A 483 -3.26 -13.43 -26.45
CA LYS A 483 -3.98 -13.51 -25.16
C LYS A 483 -3.18 -12.95 -23.98
N GLY A 484 -1.88 -12.69 -24.16
CA GLY A 484 -0.99 -12.04 -23.21
C GLY A 484 -0.46 -12.94 -22.09
N LYS A 485 0.82 -13.36 -22.18
CA LYS A 485 1.55 -14.27 -21.23
C LYS A 485 1.17 -14.11 -19.75
N MET A 486 1.16 -15.20 -18.98
CA MET A 486 0.82 -15.11 -17.56
C MET A 486 1.91 -14.32 -16.85
N LYS A 487 1.51 -13.41 -15.97
CA LYS A 487 2.45 -12.65 -15.14
C LYS A 487 1.95 -12.56 -13.70
N ILE A 488 2.89 -12.33 -12.80
CA ILE A 488 2.66 -12.12 -11.38
C ILE A 488 3.17 -10.74 -10.99
N CYS A 489 2.45 -10.06 -10.10
CA CYS A 489 2.91 -8.84 -9.45
C CYS A 489 2.77 -8.97 -7.93
N VAL A 490 3.88 -8.87 -7.20
CA VAL A 490 3.89 -8.80 -5.73
C VAL A 490 3.40 -7.42 -5.27
N THR A 491 2.49 -7.39 -4.31
CA THR A 491 1.80 -6.18 -3.81
C THR A 491 1.78 -6.14 -2.29
N THR A 492 1.50 -4.96 -1.71
CA THR A 492 1.41 -4.75 -0.25
C THR A 492 0.09 -5.32 0.29
N GLY A 493 -0.02 -6.65 0.27
CA GLY A 493 -1.28 -7.39 0.41
C GLY A 493 -2.08 -7.43 -0.90
N SER A 494 -3.11 -8.28 -0.98
CA SER A 494 -3.94 -8.40 -2.20
C SER A 494 -4.75 -7.14 -2.48
N GLN A 495 -5.26 -6.48 -1.44
CA GLN A 495 -6.05 -5.25 -1.56
C GLN A 495 -5.30 -4.09 -2.24
N ASP A 496 -3.98 -4.01 -2.04
CA ASP A 496 -3.12 -3.05 -2.75
C ASP A 496 -3.09 -3.33 -4.26
N GLY A 497 -3.12 -4.59 -4.67
CA GLY A 497 -3.24 -4.97 -6.08
C GLY A 497 -4.64 -4.71 -6.62
N LEU A 498 -5.68 -5.12 -5.89
CA LEU A 498 -7.08 -5.00 -6.30
C LEU A 498 -7.52 -3.54 -6.44
N SER A 499 -7.10 -2.65 -5.55
CA SER A 499 -7.36 -1.21 -5.68
C SER A 499 -6.80 -0.64 -6.99
N LYS A 500 -5.57 -1.02 -7.37
CA LYS A 500 -4.98 -0.64 -8.67
C LYS A 500 -5.75 -1.21 -9.86
N VAL A 501 -6.30 -2.41 -9.73
CA VAL A 501 -7.17 -3.01 -10.75
C VAL A 501 -8.45 -2.18 -10.91
N TYR A 502 -9.03 -1.71 -9.81
CA TYR A 502 -10.20 -0.83 -9.87
C TYR A 502 -9.85 0.50 -10.54
N ASP A 503 -8.77 1.14 -10.12
CA ASP A 503 -8.33 2.44 -10.64
C ASP A 503 -7.98 2.36 -12.14
N MET A 504 -7.38 1.26 -12.61
CA MET A 504 -7.04 1.11 -14.03
C MET A 504 -8.24 0.74 -14.92
N LEU A 505 -9.26 0.09 -14.36
CA LEU A 505 -10.40 -0.42 -15.14
C LEU A 505 -11.62 0.50 -15.09
N LEU A 506 -11.81 1.29 -14.05
CA LEU A 506 -13.06 2.00 -13.81
C LEU A 506 -13.02 3.47 -14.20
N SER A 507 -14.18 3.94 -14.64
CA SER A 507 -14.54 5.34 -14.77
C SER A 507 -15.93 5.55 -14.17
N PRO A 508 -16.29 6.77 -13.74
CA PRO A 508 -17.63 7.06 -13.25
C PRO A 508 -18.72 6.62 -14.24
N GLY A 509 -19.77 5.98 -13.71
CA GLY A 509 -20.90 5.44 -14.47
C GLY A 509 -20.67 4.07 -15.11
N ASP A 510 -19.48 3.46 -15.00
CA ASP A 510 -19.28 2.10 -15.48
C ASP A 510 -20.04 1.07 -14.62
N ASN A 511 -20.59 0.04 -15.26
CA ASN A 511 -21.27 -1.05 -14.57
C ASN A 511 -20.27 -2.14 -14.13
N ILE A 512 -20.46 -2.68 -12.92
CA ILE A 512 -19.71 -3.84 -12.40
C ILE A 512 -20.64 -4.80 -11.69
N LEU A 513 -20.26 -6.08 -11.64
CA LEU A 513 -21.04 -7.13 -11.01
C LEU A 513 -20.37 -7.53 -9.69
N LEU A 514 -21.14 -7.55 -8.61
CA LEU A 514 -20.71 -8.02 -7.29
C LEU A 514 -21.74 -8.99 -6.72
N ASP A 515 -21.29 -10.07 -6.08
CA ASP A 515 -22.16 -10.87 -5.23
C ASP A 515 -22.66 -10.07 -4.02
N GLU A 516 -23.83 -10.43 -3.49
CA GLU A 516 -24.36 -9.89 -2.23
C GLU A 516 -24.70 -11.04 -1.29
N PRO A 517 -24.23 -11.03 -0.02
CA PRO A 517 -23.38 -10.02 0.61
C PRO A 517 -21.91 -10.03 0.10
N ASN A 518 -21.18 -8.91 0.27
CA ASN A 518 -19.81 -8.74 -0.22
C ASN A 518 -18.85 -8.23 0.86
N PHE A 519 -17.55 -8.37 0.64
CA PHE A 519 -16.52 -7.85 1.53
C PHE A 519 -16.59 -6.31 1.64
N SER A 520 -16.78 -5.80 2.85
CA SER A 520 -16.95 -4.37 3.10
C SER A 520 -15.72 -3.52 2.73
N GLY A 521 -14.52 -4.10 2.69
CA GLY A 521 -13.32 -3.42 2.17
C GLY A 521 -13.45 -3.09 0.68
N THR A 522 -13.95 -4.04 -0.13
CA THR A 522 -14.20 -3.83 -1.56
C THR A 522 -15.29 -2.77 -1.79
N LEU A 523 -16.37 -2.80 -1.01
CA LEU A 523 -17.41 -1.77 -1.08
C LEU A 523 -16.87 -0.37 -0.71
N ALA A 524 -15.99 -0.28 0.29
CA ALA A 524 -15.34 0.98 0.66
C ALA A 524 -14.39 1.51 -0.42
N SER A 525 -13.76 0.62 -1.21
CA SER A 525 -12.95 1.01 -2.37
C SER A 525 -13.80 1.48 -3.54
N LEU A 526 -14.90 0.77 -3.88
CA LEU A 526 -15.66 0.96 -5.11
C LEU A 526 -16.74 2.06 -5.04
N ARG A 527 -17.47 2.18 -3.94
CA ARG A 527 -18.55 3.18 -3.78
C ARG A 527 -18.10 4.61 -4.10
N PRO A 528 -16.91 5.07 -3.65
CA PRO A 528 -16.46 6.43 -3.93
C PRO A 528 -16.07 6.68 -5.39
N LEU A 529 -15.83 5.64 -6.19
CA LEU A 529 -15.40 5.76 -7.60
C LEU A 529 -16.55 6.11 -8.57
N GLY A 530 -17.79 6.16 -8.09
CA GLY A 530 -18.96 6.50 -8.90
C GLY A 530 -19.34 5.44 -9.93
N CYS A 531 -18.91 4.18 -9.74
CA CYS A 531 -19.35 3.05 -10.56
C CYS A 531 -20.76 2.58 -10.15
N ASN A 532 -21.47 1.97 -11.10
CA ASN A 532 -22.77 1.35 -10.89
C ASN A 532 -22.58 -0.12 -10.47
N ILE A 533 -22.78 -0.39 -9.18
CA ILE A 533 -22.67 -1.75 -8.62
C ILE A 533 -23.96 -2.52 -8.89
N VAL A 534 -23.89 -3.48 -9.81
CA VAL A 534 -24.97 -4.41 -10.14
C VAL A 534 -24.90 -5.61 -9.20
N LYS A 535 -25.92 -5.74 -8.36
CA LYS A 535 -26.03 -6.82 -7.37
C LYS A 535 -26.31 -8.15 -8.05
N VAL A 536 -25.54 -9.18 -7.69
CA VAL A 536 -25.73 -10.56 -8.16
C VAL A 536 -26.12 -11.42 -6.96
N PRO A 537 -27.31 -12.06 -6.98
CA PRO A 537 -27.75 -12.93 -5.89
C PRO A 537 -26.78 -14.10 -5.64
N SER A 538 -26.57 -14.41 -4.36
CA SER A 538 -25.75 -15.52 -3.90
C SER A 538 -26.45 -16.33 -2.80
N ASP A 539 -26.04 -17.59 -2.64
CA ASP A 539 -26.47 -18.51 -1.57
C ASP A 539 -25.24 -19.19 -0.91
N GLU A 540 -25.44 -20.29 -0.17
CA GLU A 540 -24.35 -21.04 0.48
C GLU A 540 -23.27 -21.54 -0.50
N ASP A 541 -23.64 -21.74 -1.76
CA ASP A 541 -22.77 -22.15 -2.85
C ASP A 541 -22.34 -20.96 -3.74
N GLY A 542 -22.41 -19.73 -3.21
CA GLY A 542 -21.95 -18.50 -3.86
C GLY A 542 -22.92 -17.96 -4.91
N ILE A 543 -22.41 -17.25 -5.91
CA ILE A 543 -23.21 -16.65 -7.00
C ILE A 543 -24.13 -17.68 -7.66
N ILE A 544 -25.39 -17.30 -7.87
CA ILE A 544 -26.38 -18.11 -8.58
C ILE A 544 -26.26 -17.83 -10.09
N PRO A 545 -25.76 -18.78 -10.92
CA PRO A 545 -25.49 -18.50 -12.33
C PRO A 545 -26.74 -18.13 -13.14
N LYS A 546 -27.89 -18.73 -12.82
CA LYS A 546 -29.18 -18.39 -13.45
C LYS A 546 -29.53 -16.91 -13.24
N ALA A 547 -29.41 -16.41 -12.01
CA ALA A 547 -29.68 -15.01 -11.69
C ALA A 547 -28.68 -14.07 -12.40
N LEU A 548 -27.39 -14.45 -12.44
CA LEU A 548 -26.38 -13.72 -13.20
C LEU A 548 -26.75 -13.64 -14.69
N LYS A 549 -27.17 -14.75 -15.31
CA LYS A 549 -27.61 -14.79 -16.71
C LYS A 549 -28.83 -13.90 -16.97
N GLU A 550 -29.81 -13.92 -16.07
CA GLU A 550 -31.00 -13.05 -16.16
C GLU A 550 -30.63 -11.57 -16.08
N ILE A 551 -29.73 -11.20 -15.16
CA ILE A 551 -29.18 -9.84 -15.05
C ILE A 551 -28.48 -9.44 -16.35
N LEU A 552 -27.57 -10.30 -16.85
CA LEU A 552 -26.77 -10.06 -18.05
C LEU A 552 -27.62 -9.94 -19.33
N SER A 553 -28.72 -10.68 -19.42
CA SER A 553 -29.61 -10.67 -20.60
C SER A 553 -30.13 -9.28 -20.98
N ARG A 554 -30.20 -8.36 -20.00
CA ARG A 554 -30.59 -6.94 -20.17
C ARG A 554 -29.64 -6.17 -21.09
N TRP A 555 -28.40 -6.63 -21.26
CA TRP A 555 -27.43 -6.01 -22.18
C TRP A 555 -27.39 -6.68 -23.55
N LYS A 556 -27.97 -7.87 -23.72
CA LYS A 556 -28.15 -8.51 -25.03
C LYS A 556 -29.39 -8.02 -25.77
N SER A 557 -30.51 -7.84 -25.07
CA SER A 557 -31.78 -7.38 -25.66
C SER A 557 -31.76 -5.91 -26.11
N ASN A 558 -30.77 -5.16 -25.67
CA ASN A 558 -30.63 -3.72 -25.85
C ASN A 558 -29.78 -3.30 -27.07
N ASN A 559 -29.40 -4.26 -27.93
CA ASN A 559 -28.73 -4.00 -29.22
C ASN A 559 -29.61 -3.32 -30.29
N THR A 560 -30.82 -2.88 -29.94
CA THR A 560 -31.67 -2.01 -30.77
C THR A 560 -31.32 -0.54 -30.56
N HIS A 561 -30.11 -0.10 -30.92
CA HIS A 561 -29.69 1.31 -31.11
C HIS A 561 -30.09 2.41 -30.07
N LYS A 562 -30.64 2.06 -28.89
CA LYS A 562 -31.22 3.04 -27.94
C LYS A 562 -31.03 2.72 -26.45
N SER A 563 -30.14 1.80 -26.07
CA SER A 563 -29.76 1.66 -24.65
C SER A 563 -28.48 2.43 -24.35
N SER A 564 -28.60 3.45 -23.49
CA SER A 564 -27.50 4.27 -22.97
C SER A 564 -26.65 3.56 -21.91
N SER A 565 -26.93 2.29 -21.57
CA SER A 565 -26.26 1.56 -20.49
C SER A 565 -25.10 0.71 -20.98
N LYS A 566 -23.87 1.03 -20.52
CA LYS A 566 -22.65 0.27 -20.81
C LYS A 566 -22.74 -1.16 -20.26
N PRO A 567 -22.23 -2.21 -20.94
CA PRO A 567 -22.14 -3.54 -20.35
C PRO A 567 -21.21 -3.55 -19.12
N PRO A 568 -21.35 -4.53 -18.21
CA PRO A 568 -20.49 -4.62 -17.04
C PRO A 568 -19.04 -4.93 -17.42
N LYS A 569 -18.08 -4.22 -16.79
CA LYS A 569 -16.64 -4.40 -17.08
C LYS A 569 -16.07 -5.67 -16.46
N PHE A 570 -16.46 -5.98 -15.23
CA PHE A 570 -15.99 -7.15 -14.51
C PHE A 570 -16.99 -7.66 -13.48
N LEU A 571 -16.81 -8.92 -13.10
CA LEU A 571 -17.36 -9.55 -11.91
C LEU A 571 -16.28 -9.63 -10.84
N TYR A 572 -16.53 -9.05 -9.66
CA TYR A 572 -15.72 -9.28 -8.46
C TYR A 572 -16.39 -10.34 -7.59
N THR A 573 -15.62 -11.32 -7.13
CA THR A 573 -16.11 -12.33 -6.18
C THR A 573 -14.98 -12.87 -5.31
N VAL A 574 -15.36 -13.29 -4.09
CA VAL A 574 -14.50 -14.08 -3.21
C VAL A 574 -14.98 -15.54 -3.27
N PRO A 575 -14.41 -16.36 -4.18
CA PRO A 575 -15.05 -17.60 -4.60
C PRO A 575 -15.03 -18.71 -3.55
N ASN A 576 -14.13 -18.65 -2.56
CA ASN A 576 -13.96 -19.67 -1.54
C ASN A 576 -13.99 -19.02 -0.14
N GLY A 577 -14.85 -19.53 0.74
CA GLY A 577 -14.95 -19.05 2.13
C GLY A 577 -15.23 -17.55 2.24
N GLY A 578 -16.11 -17.04 1.38
CA GLY A 578 -16.34 -15.61 1.15
C GLY A 578 -16.56 -14.80 2.43
N ASN A 579 -15.98 -13.61 2.50
CA ASN A 579 -16.30 -12.67 3.58
C ASN A 579 -17.47 -11.78 3.13
N PRO A 580 -18.66 -11.85 3.76
CA PRO A 580 -18.92 -12.38 5.10
C PRO A 580 -19.56 -13.78 5.18
N SER A 581 -20.07 -14.31 4.06
CA SER A 581 -21.03 -15.42 4.02
C SER A 581 -20.46 -16.76 4.47
N GLY A 582 -19.15 -16.97 4.36
CA GLY A 582 -18.51 -18.28 4.39
C GLY A 582 -18.83 -19.15 3.15
N SER A 583 -19.53 -18.58 2.14
CA SER A 583 -19.97 -19.31 0.95
C SER A 583 -18.79 -19.75 0.09
N THR A 584 -18.97 -20.85 -0.63
CA THR A 584 -17.93 -21.38 -1.54
C THR A 584 -18.58 -21.81 -2.85
N LEU A 585 -18.17 -21.19 -3.95
CA LEU A 585 -18.63 -21.53 -5.30
C LEU A 585 -18.26 -22.98 -5.64
N THR A 586 -19.25 -23.75 -6.08
CA THR A 586 -19.02 -25.09 -6.63
C THR A 586 -18.29 -25.02 -7.97
N THR A 587 -17.62 -26.10 -8.34
CA THR A 587 -16.92 -26.21 -9.63
C THR A 587 -17.86 -25.98 -10.81
N GLU A 588 -19.08 -26.51 -10.72
CA GLU A 588 -20.12 -26.42 -11.74
C GLU A 588 -20.56 -24.96 -11.93
N ARG A 589 -20.83 -24.24 -10.84
CA ARG A 589 -21.18 -22.81 -10.90
C ARG A 589 -20.04 -21.98 -11.45
N LYS A 590 -18.79 -22.25 -11.09
CA LYS A 590 -17.62 -21.54 -11.67
C LYS A 590 -17.55 -21.72 -13.18
N LYS A 591 -17.79 -22.93 -13.70
CA LYS A 591 -17.83 -23.20 -15.15
C LYS A 591 -18.93 -22.41 -15.85
N GLU A 592 -20.14 -22.40 -15.30
CA GLU A 592 -21.25 -21.63 -15.85
C GLU A 592 -20.98 -20.12 -15.82
N ILE A 593 -20.46 -19.59 -14.71
CA ILE A 593 -20.09 -18.18 -14.60
C ILE A 593 -18.99 -17.82 -15.59
N TYR A 594 -17.98 -18.68 -15.77
CA TYR A 594 -16.93 -18.47 -16.76
C TYR A 594 -17.49 -18.44 -18.19
N GLN A 595 -18.40 -19.36 -18.54
CA GLN A 595 -19.10 -19.33 -19.83
C GLN A 595 -19.89 -18.04 -20.03
N LEU A 596 -20.58 -17.54 -19.00
CA LEU A 596 -21.27 -16.25 -19.05
C LEU A 596 -20.27 -15.09 -19.23
N ALA A 597 -19.09 -15.16 -18.60
CA ALA A 597 -18.03 -14.19 -18.82
C ALA A 597 -17.59 -14.17 -20.29
N GLN A 598 -17.45 -15.34 -20.93
CA GLN A 598 -17.17 -15.46 -22.36
C GLN A 598 -18.29 -14.87 -23.22
N GLU A 599 -19.54 -15.25 -22.93
CA GLU A 599 -20.72 -14.89 -23.70
C GLU A 599 -21.03 -13.37 -23.65
N TYR A 600 -20.79 -12.72 -22.50
CA TYR A 600 -21.10 -11.30 -22.28
C TYR A 600 -19.86 -10.40 -22.20
N ASN A 601 -18.67 -10.97 -22.39
CA ASN A 601 -17.38 -10.28 -22.46
C ASN A 601 -17.06 -9.38 -21.25
N PHE A 602 -17.03 -9.97 -20.05
CA PHE A 602 -16.53 -9.30 -18.84
C PHE A 602 -15.31 -10.03 -18.25
N LEU A 603 -14.50 -9.29 -17.48
CA LEU A 603 -13.37 -9.84 -16.72
C LEU A 603 -13.83 -10.44 -15.39
N ILE A 604 -13.08 -11.40 -14.85
CA ILE A 604 -13.32 -11.93 -13.49
C ILE A 604 -12.18 -11.48 -12.59
N ILE A 605 -12.52 -10.70 -11.56
CA ILE A 605 -11.61 -10.34 -10.47
C ILE A 605 -11.84 -11.34 -9.34
N GLU A 606 -10.97 -12.35 -9.28
CA GLU A 606 -11.01 -13.44 -8.33
C GLU A 606 -10.17 -13.09 -7.09
N ASP A 607 -10.78 -12.55 -6.03
CA ASP A 607 -10.07 -12.26 -4.77
C ASP A 607 -10.16 -13.45 -3.82
N ASP A 608 -9.07 -14.20 -3.65
CA ASP A 608 -9.13 -15.51 -2.99
C ASP A 608 -8.05 -15.68 -1.90
N PRO A 609 -8.10 -14.86 -0.83
CA PRO A 609 -7.17 -14.98 0.29
C PRO A 609 -7.41 -16.24 1.14
N TYR A 610 -8.46 -17.01 0.83
CA TYR A 610 -8.90 -18.19 1.57
C TYR A 610 -8.71 -19.51 0.82
N TYR A 611 -8.14 -19.51 -0.40
CA TYR A 611 -7.97 -20.71 -1.23
C TYR A 611 -7.38 -21.90 -0.48
N PHE A 612 -6.35 -21.63 0.34
CA PHE A 612 -5.65 -22.65 1.12
C PHE A 612 -6.40 -23.08 2.39
N VAL A 613 -7.42 -22.33 2.82
CA VAL A 613 -8.28 -22.59 3.98
C VAL A 613 -9.60 -23.20 3.53
N GLN A 614 -9.54 -24.12 2.56
CA GLN A 614 -10.66 -24.97 2.17
C GLN A 614 -10.59 -26.26 2.99
N PHE A 615 -11.70 -26.63 3.63
CA PHE A 615 -11.77 -27.76 4.55
C PHE A 615 -12.04 -29.09 3.87
N GLN A 616 -12.54 -29.05 2.63
CA GLN A 616 -12.82 -30.22 1.82
C GLN A 616 -11.64 -30.55 0.89
N LYS A 617 -11.42 -31.85 0.65
CA LYS A 617 -10.43 -32.37 -0.29
C LYS A 617 -11.16 -33.24 -1.35
N PRO A 618 -10.87 -33.10 -2.66
CA PRO A 618 -9.97 -32.10 -3.25
C PRO A 618 -10.50 -30.67 -3.10
N LYS A 619 -9.59 -29.68 -3.09
CA LYS A 619 -9.95 -28.25 -3.03
C LYS A 619 -10.70 -27.85 -4.31
N ALA A 620 -11.67 -26.94 -4.21
CA ALA A 620 -12.37 -26.43 -5.37
C ALA A 620 -11.42 -25.66 -6.30
N PRO A 621 -11.49 -25.86 -7.63
CA PRO A 621 -10.64 -25.19 -8.60
C PRO A 621 -10.88 -23.67 -8.61
N SER A 622 -9.86 -22.90 -8.97
CA SER A 622 -9.97 -21.44 -9.16
C SER A 622 -10.56 -21.08 -10.52
N PHE A 623 -11.05 -19.85 -10.70
CA PHE A 623 -11.36 -19.35 -12.05
C PHE A 623 -10.11 -19.32 -12.93
N LEU A 624 -8.94 -19.01 -12.36
CA LEU A 624 -7.66 -19.08 -13.06
C LEU A 624 -7.39 -20.48 -13.67
N SER A 625 -7.79 -21.55 -12.97
CA SER A 625 -7.59 -22.94 -13.45
C SER A 625 -8.49 -23.35 -14.62
N MET A 626 -9.45 -22.51 -15.01
CA MET A 626 -10.30 -22.71 -16.18
C MET A 626 -10.18 -21.56 -17.19
N ASP A 627 -9.26 -20.61 -16.96
CA ASP A 627 -9.11 -19.46 -17.83
C ASP A 627 -8.38 -19.83 -19.12
N ILE A 628 -9.13 -19.89 -20.23
CA ILE A 628 -8.61 -20.15 -21.57
C ILE A 628 -8.46 -18.89 -22.43
N ASP A 629 -8.97 -17.75 -21.95
CA ASP A 629 -9.06 -16.51 -22.72
C ASP A 629 -8.20 -15.38 -22.16
N GLY A 630 -7.69 -15.50 -20.94
CA GLY A 630 -6.96 -14.42 -20.27
C GLY A 630 -7.90 -13.34 -19.75
N ARG A 631 -9.01 -13.75 -19.12
CA ARG A 631 -10.02 -12.84 -18.54
C ARG A 631 -10.01 -12.78 -17.02
N VAL A 632 -9.18 -13.60 -16.35
CA VAL A 632 -9.12 -13.68 -14.90
C VAL A 632 -7.92 -12.90 -14.36
N ILE A 633 -8.19 -11.98 -13.44
CA ILE A 633 -7.17 -11.42 -12.54
C ILE A 633 -7.43 -12.01 -11.16
N ARG A 634 -6.51 -12.84 -10.69
CA ARG A 634 -6.59 -13.48 -9.38
C ARG A 634 -5.74 -12.74 -8.36
N GLY A 635 -6.32 -12.41 -7.21
CA GLY A 635 -5.62 -11.87 -6.06
C GLY A 635 -5.44 -12.92 -4.98
N ASP A 636 -4.18 -13.17 -4.60
CA ASP A 636 -3.81 -14.08 -3.52
C ASP A 636 -3.17 -13.29 -2.37
N SER A 637 -3.29 -13.81 -1.14
CA SER A 637 -2.69 -13.19 0.04
C SER A 637 -2.09 -14.21 1.01
N PHE A 638 -0.94 -13.85 1.57
CA PHE A 638 -0.34 -14.60 2.68
C PHE A 638 -0.97 -14.27 4.05
N SER A 639 -1.94 -13.35 4.09
CA SER A 639 -2.49 -12.82 5.34
C SER A 639 -3.25 -13.85 6.18
N LYS A 640 -3.77 -14.93 5.59
CA LYS A 640 -4.57 -15.94 6.31
C LYS A 640 -3.80 -17.24 6.58
N ILE A 641 -2.62 -17.37 5.98
CA ILE A 641 -1.82 -18.60 6.01
C ILE A 641 -0.41 -18.42 6.60
N ILE A 642 0.16 -17.21 6.56
CA ILE A 642 1.50 -16.94 7.09
C ILE A 642 1.47 -15.78 8.06
N SER A 643 1.10 -14.59 7.60
CA SER A 643 1.11 -13.37 8.40
C SER A 643 0.37 -12.24 7.70
N SER A 644 -0.55 -11.60 8.43
CA SER A 644 -1.19 -10.36 8.01
C SER A 644 -0.31 -9.13 8.23
N GLY A 645 0.63 -9.16 9.17
CA GLY A 645 1.53 -8.05 9.51
C GLY A 645 2.70 -7.86 8.55
N LEU A 646 3.13 -8.91 7.83
CA LEU A 646 4.16 -8.78 6.78
C LEU A 646 3.67 -7.96 5.58
N ARG A 647 2.35 -7.93 5.33
CA ARG A 647 1.72 -7.20 4.20
C ARG A 647 2.27 -7.59 2.84
N VAL A 648 2.29 -8.90 2.54
CA VAL A 648 2.65 -9.42 1.22
C VAL A 648 1.46 -10.18 0.62
N GLY A 649 1.08 -9.80 -0.59
CA GLY A 649 0.15 -10.50 -1.45
C GLY A 649 0.65 -10.44 -2.90
N PHE A 650 -0.11 -10.99 -3.83
CA PHE A 650 0.25 -10.92 -5.24
C PHE A 650 -0.98 -11.06 -6.13
N LEU A 651 -0.88 -10.52 -7.34
CA LEU A 651 -1.85 -10.76 -8.41
C LEU A 651 -1.26 -11.70 -9.46
N THR A 652 -2.09 -12.57 -10.00
CA THR A 652 -1.79 -13.45 -11.14
C THR A 652 -2.80 -13.18 -12.25
N GLY A 653 -2.36 -13.01 -13.49
CA GLY A 653 -3.26 -12.77 -14.62
C GLY A 653 -2.53 -12.56 -15.95
N PRO A 654 -3.23 -12.12 -17.00
CA PRO A 654 -2.63 -11.86 -18.31
C PRO A 654 -1.69 -10.63 -18.28
N ALA A 655 -0.53 -10.74 -18.95
CA ALA A 655 0.52 -9.72 -18.91
C ALA A 655 0.04 -8.30 -19.26
N PRO A 656 -0.81 -8.06 -20.27
CA PRO A 656 -1.29 -6.71 -20.58
C PRO A 656 -1.98 -6.01 -19.40
N LEU A 657 -2.63 -6.76 -18.50
CA LEU A 657 -3.30 -6.22 -17.31
C LEU A 657 -2.31 -6.13 -16.14
N ILE A 658 -1.52 -7.17 -15.90
CA ILE A 658 -0.55 -7.19 -14.80
C ILE A 658 0.57 -6.16 -15.02
N ASP A 659 0.97 -5.88 -16.26
CA ASP A 659 1.95 -4.83 -16.59
C ASP A 659 1.44 -3.43 -16.20
N ARG A 660 0.12 -3.18 -16.31
CA ARG A 660 -0.49 -1.94 -15.84
C ARG A 660 -0.45 -1.84 -14.31
N VAL A 661 -0.70 -2.94 -13.61
CA VAL A 661 -0.55 -3.00 -12.15
C VAL A 661 0.90 -2.80 -11.71
N VAL A 662 1.88 -3.36 -12.44
CA VAL A 662 3.31 -3.13 -12.18
C VAL A 662 3.66 -1.66 -12.35
N LEU A 663 3.28 -1.03 -13.47
CA LEU A 663 3.50 0.40 -13.70
C LEU A 663 2.88 1.27 -12.61
N HIS A 664 1.65 0.93 -12.18
CA HIS A 664 1.01 1.64 -11.09
C HIS A 664 1.76 1.43 -9.75
N THR A 665 2.26 0.22 -9.50
CA THR A 665 3.06 -0.10 -8.28
C THR A 665 4.35 0.70 -8.24
N GLU A 666 5.05 0.82 -9.37
CA GLU A 666 6.27 1.61 -9.51
C GLU A 666 6.09 3.08 -9.12
N VAL A 667 4.87 3.60 -9.30
CA VAL A 667 4.50 4.99 -8.98
C VAL A 667 3.89 5.12 -7.59
N SER A 668 3.02 4.20 -7.15
CA SER A 668 2.27 4.39 -5.90
C SER A 668 3.06 4.01 -4.66
N THR A 669 3.65 2.82 -4.63
CA THR A 669 4.39 2.30 -3.46
C THR A 669 5.88 2.10 -3.77
N MET A 670 6.27 2.28 -5.03
CA MET A 670 7.49 1.80 -5.68
C MET A 670 7.59 0.28 -5.67
N HIS A 671 7.63 -0.33 -4.48
CA HIS A 671 7.62 -1.76 -4.28
C HIS A 671 7.09 -2.12 -2.89
N THR A 672 6.62 -3.35 -2.74
CA THR A 672 6.35 -3.95 -1.43
C THR A 672 7.64 -4.02 -0.61
N SER A 673 7.56 -3.97 0.73
CA SER A 673 8.73 -4.10 1.62
C SER A 673 9.66 -5.23 1.17
N THR A 674 10.87 -4.87 0.75
CA THR A 674 11.87 -5.85 0.30
C THR A 674 12.26 -6.75 1.45
N PHE A 675 12.31 -6.20 2.68
CA PHE A 675 12.61 -6.97 3.88
C PHE A 675 11.56 -8.06 4.14
N ALA A 676 10.27 -7.72 4.04
CA ALA A 676 9.20 -8.70 4.19
C ALA A 676 9.22 -9.77 3.08
N GLN A 677 9.54 -9.36 1.84
CA GLN A 677 9.69 -10.30 0.72
C GLN A 677 10.89 -11.26 0.92
N ILE A 678 12.04 -10.79 1.43
CA ILE A 678 13.21 -11.64 1.71
C ILE A 678 12.85 -12.69 2.77
N ILE A 679 12.17 -12.30 3.85
CA ILE A 679 11.75 -13.23 4.91
C ILE A 679 10.89 -14.36 4.34
N LEU A 680 9.93 -14.03 3.46
CA LEU A 680 9.11 -15.04 2.79
C LEU A 680 9.92 -15.88 1.81
N SER A 681 10.80 -15.26 1.01
CA SER A 681 11.66 -15.97 0.06
C SER A 681 12.52 -17.03 0.77
N GLU A 682 13.12 -16.68 1.90
CA GLU A 682 13.92 -17.61 2.71
C GLU A 682 13.08 -18.72 3.33
N LEU A 683 11.89 -18.39 3.83
CA LEU A 683 10.96 -19.40 4.35
C LEU A 683 10.56 -20.40 3.26
N PHE A 684 10.23 -19.91 2.06
CA PHE A 684 9.82 -20.73 0.92
C PHE A 684 10.96 -21.55 0.35
N ARG A 685 12.19 -21.01 0.33
CA ARG A 685 13.39 -21.77 -0.01
C ARG A 685 13.62 -22.93 0.95
N LYS A 686 13.42 -22.69 2.26
CA LYS A 686 13.58 -23.71 3.30
C LYS A 686 12.50 -24.79 3.25
N TRP A 687 11.25 -24.39 3.06
CA TRP A 687 10.12 -25.32 3.03
C TRP A 687 9.96 -26.05 1.69
N GLY A 688 10.39 -25.41 0.60
CA GLY A 688 9.94 -25.76 -0.74
C GLY A 688 8.41 -25.67 -0.87
N GLN A 689 7.89 -26.06 -2.03
CA GLN A 689 6.44 -26.11 -2.24
C GLN A 689 5.76 -27.13 -1.33
N LYS A 690 6.42 -28.27 -1.05
CA LYS A 690 5.87 -29.33 -0.19
C LYS A 690 5.64 -28.82 1.24
N GLY A 691 6.66 -28.24 1.88
CA GLY A 691 6.54 -27.72 3.23
C GLY A 691 5.54 -26.56 3.35
N PHE A 692 5.43 -25.72 2.31
CA PHE A 692 4.40 -24.69 2.25
C PHE A 692 2.98 -25.29 2.22
N LEU A 693 2.74 -26.29 1.37
CA LEU A 693 1.44 -26.96 1.29
C LEU A 693 1.09 -27.72 2.58
N GLU A 694 2.07 -28.38 3.22
CA GLU A 694 1.89 -29.01 4.52
C GLU A 694 1.55 -27.98 5.61
N HIS A 695 2.20 -26.82 5.60
CA HIS A 695 1.85 -25.72 6.49
C HIS A 695 0.43 -25.22 6.25
N ALA A 696 0.08 -24.97 4.99
CA ALA A 696 -1.26 -24.54 4.61
C ALA A 696 -2.34 -25.55 5.04
N ASP A 697 -2.10 -26.85 4.89
CA ASP A 697 -3.01 -27.90 5.34
C ASP A 697 -3.17 -27.91 6.87
N ARG A 698 -2.07 -27.76 7.64
CA ARG A 698 -2.17 -27.61 9.12
C ARG A 698 -3.00 -26.39 9.54
N VAL A 699 -2.84 -25.27 8.83
CA VAL A 699 -3.63 -24.06 9.07
C VAL A 699 -5.11 -24.29 8.73
N SER A 700 -5.41 -24.98 7.62
CA SER A 700 -6.78 -25.35 7.25
C SER A 700 -7.41 -26.27 8.30
N GLU A 701 -6.70 -27.29 8.77
CA GLU A 701 -7.15 -28.20 9.83
C GLU A 701 -7.42 -27.47 11.16
N PHE A 702 -6.57 -26.51 11.53
CA PHE A 702 -6.79 -25.66 12.70
C PHE A 702 -8.12 -24.89 12.58
N TYR A 703 -8.35 -24.20 11.46
CA TYR A 703 -9.59 -23.45 11.28
C TYR A 703 -10.82 -24.34 11.08
N GLN A 704 -10.66 -25.56 10.57
CA GLN A 704 -11.75 -26.54 10.52
C GLN A 704 -12.21 -26.92 11.93
N LYS A 705 -11.28 -27.12 12.87
CA LYS A 705 -11.58 -27.38 14.29
C LYS A 705 -12.28 -26.19 14.93
N GLN A 706 -11.79 -24.97 14.68
CA GLN A 706 -12.41 -23.73 15.17
C GLN A 706 -13.84 -23.55 14.63
N ARG A 707 -14.07 -23.79 13.34
CA ARG A 707 -15.40 -23.80 12.73
C ARG A 707 -16.31 -24.81 13.44
N ASN A 708 -15.85 -26.04 13.64
CA ASN A 708 -16.65 -27.08 14.30
C ASN A 708 -17.05 -26.67 15.73
N ALA A 709 -16.13 -26.08 16.49
CA ALA A 709 -16.42 -25.56 17.82
C ALA A 709 -17.48 -24.44 17.79
N MET A 710 -17.36 -23.48 16.87
CA MET A 710 -18.37 -22.43 16.69
C MET A 710 -19.73 -22.99 16.28
N LEU A 711 -19.79 -23.98 15.38
CA LEU A 711 -21.05 -24.60 14.97
C LEU A 711 -21.68 -25.40 16.12
N ALA A 712 -20.89 -26.08 16.94
CA ALA A 712 -21.40 -26.75 18.14
C ALA A 712 -22.02 -25.74 19.13
N ALA A 713 -21.39 -24.57 19.31
CA ALA A 713 -21.96 -23.47 20.10
C ALA A 713 -23.24 -22.92 19.46
N ALA A 714 -23.28 -22.75 18.14
CA ALA A 714 -24.48 -22.33 17.41
C ALA A 714 -25.64 -23.32 17.57
N ASP A 715 -25.38 -24.61 17.41
CA ASP A 715 -26.38 -25.68 17.60
C ASP A 715 -26.92 -25.72 19.03
N LYS A 716 -26.07 -25.48 20.02
CA LYS A 716 -26.45 -25.46 21.44
C LYS A 716 -27.31 -24.24 21.79
N TRP A 717 -26.95 -23.05 21.32
CA TRP A 717 -27.52 -21.79 21.83
C TRP A 717 -28.52 -21.12 20.87
N LEU A 718 -28.36 -21.28 19.56
CA LEU A 718 -29.14 -20.56 18.55
C LEU A 718 -30.17 -21.43 17.82
N LYS A 719 -30.25 -22.73 18.13
CA LYS A 719 -31.27 -23.61 17.54
C LYS A 719 -32.68 -23.08 17.84
N GLY A 720 -33.45 -22.86 16.79
CA GLY A 720 -34.79 -22.25 16.86
C GLY A 720 -34.79 -20.71 16.86
N LEU A 721 -33.66 -20.05 17.14
CA LEU A 721 -33.51 -18.59 17.13
C LEU A 721 -32.89 -18.06 15.83
N ALA A 722 -32.08 -18.87 15.14
CA ALA A 722 -31.37 -18.45 13.95
C ALA A 722 -31.25 -19.56 12.89
N GLU A 723 -30.80 -19.19 11.69
CA GLU A 723 -30.48 -20.08 10.56
C GLU A 723 -29.07 -19.79 10.06
N TRP A 724 -28.31 -20.83 9.76
CA TRP A 724 -26.96 -20.72 9.21
C TRP A 724 -26.65 -21.96 8.37
N TYR A 725 -25.60 -21.86 7.55
CA TYR A 725 -25.06 -22.98 6.78
C TYR A 725 -23.65 -23.31 7.27
N THR A 726 -23.21 -24.55 7.03
CA THR A 726 -21.86 -25.00 7.39
C THR A 726 -20.84 -24.46 6.39
N PRO A 727 -19.90 -23.57 6.79
CA PRO A 727 -18.88 -23.07 5.89
C PRO A 727 -17.94 -24.19 5.43
N LYS A 728 -17.69 -24.26 4.12
CA LYS A 728 -16.76 -25.23 3.50
C LYS A 728 -15.31 -24.73 3.46
N ALA A 729 -15.11 -23.43 3.70
CA ALA A 729 -13.82 -22.76 3.70
C ALA A 729 -13.88 -21.44 4.49
N GLY A 730 -12.72 -20.79 4.67
CA GLY A 730 -12.65 -19.44 5.23
C GLY A 730 -12.78 -19.39 6.75
N LEU A 731 -13.24 -18.25 7.27
CA LEU A 731 -13.17 -17.92 8.71
C LEU A 731 -14.49 -17.45 9.33
N PHE A 732 -15.60 -17.53 8.58
CA PHE A 732 -16.84 -16.85 8.93
C PHE A 732 -18.05 -17.77 8.89
N VAL A 733 -19.01 -17.50 9.77
CA VAL A 733 -20.37 -18.04 9.73
C VAL A 733 -21.33 -16.87 9.53
N TRP A 734 -22.24 -17.03 8.57
CA TRP A 734 -23.29 -16.07 8.29
C TRP A 734 -24.61 -16.55 8.86
N ILE A 735 -25.16 -15.77 9.77
CA ILE A 735 -26.25 -16.22 10.65
C ILE A 735 -27.44 -15.28 10.45
N LYS A 736 -28.58 -15.82 10.05
CA LYS A 736 -29.86 -15.11 9.95
C LYS A 736 -30.60 -15.24 11.27
N ILE A 737 -30.97 -14.13 11.90
CA ILE A 737 -31.76 -14.14 13.13
C ILE A 737 -33.25 -14.20 12.77
N LYS A 738 -33.98 -15.15 13.37
CA LYS A 738 -35.43 -15.30 13.16
C LYS A 738 -36.18 -14.23 13.93
N GLY A 739 -37.22 -13.66 13.33
CA GLY A 739 -38.10 -12.68 13.99
C GLY A 739 -37.54 -11.26 14.11
N ILE A 740 -36.25 -11.03 13.83
CA ILE A 740 -35.62 -9.71 13.88
C ILE A 740 -35.34 -9.22 12.45
N ARG A 741 -35.85 -8.04 12.08
CA ARG A 741 -35.71 -7.50 10.72
C ARG A 741 -34.38 -6.79 10.46
N ASP A 742 -33.86 -6.05 11.44
CA ASP A 742 -32.55 -5.37 11.38
C ASP A 742 -31.75 -5.68 12.64
N THR A 743 -30.55 -6.22 12.47
CA THR A 743 -29.66 -6.59 13.57
C THR A 743 -28.76 -5.44 14.01
N TYR A 744 -28.72 -4.31 13.28
CA TYR A 744 -27.70 -3.30 13.52
C TYR A 744 -27.71 -2.71 14.93
N GLN A 745 -28.86 -2.23 15.41
CA GLN A 745 -28.92 -1.60 16.73
C GLN A 745 -28.62 -2.63 17.84
N MET A 746 -29.21 -3.82 17.73
CA MET A 746 -28.93 -4.95 18.63
C MET A 746 -27.43 -5.26 18.72
N ILE A 747 -26.71 -5.27 17.60
CA ILE A 747 -25.28 -5.61 17.57
C ILE A 747 -24.38 -4.43 17.96
N MET A 748 -24.64 -3.23 17.46
CA MET A 748 -23.75 -2.09 17.64
C MET A 748 -23.89 -1.43 19.02
N GLU A 749 -25.01 -1.63 19.71
CA GLU A 749 -25.26 -1.06 21.04
C GLU A 749 -25.29 -2.19 22.09
N LYS A 750 -26.30 -3.07 22.03
CA LYS A 750 -26.62 -4.01 23.11
C LYS A 750 -25.64 -5.19 23.22
N ALA A 751 -25.10 -5.69 22.10
CA ALA A 751 -24.15 -6.82 22.15
C ALA A 751 -22.82 -6.44 22.82
N LEU A 752 -22.33 -5.21 22.56
CA LEU A 752 -21.12 -4.69 23.20
C LEU A 752 -21.29 -4.55 24.72
N GLU A 753 -22.46 -4.08 25.18
CA GLU A 753 -22.81 -4.01 26.61
C GLU A 753 -22.82 -5.38 27.28
N LYS A 754 -23.29 -6.41 26.55
CA LYS A 754 -23.22 -7.82 26.98
C LYS A 754 -21.83 -8.45 26.81
N GLY A 755 -20.83 -7.67 26.40
CA GLY A 755 -19.45 -8.13 26.27
C GLY A 755 -19.22 -9.10 25.12
N VAL A 756 -19.99 -9.02 24.03
CA VAL A 756 -19.73 -9.75 22.78
C VAL A 756 -19.68 -8.78 21.60
N SER A 757 -18.65 -8.90 20.76
CA SER A 757 -18.55 -8.12 19.53
C SER A 757 -18.76 -9.00 18.29
N LEU A 758 -19.68 -8.57 17.43
CA LEU A 758 -20.06 -9.18 16.14
C LEU A 758 -20.15 -8.06 15.09
N LEU A 759 -20.43 -8.40 13.82
CA LEU A 759 -20.78 -7.40 12.82
C LEU A 759 -22.20 -7.59 12.28
N PRO A 760 -22.98 -6.50 12.16
CA PRO A 760 -24.31 -6.55 11.60
C PRO A 760 -24.25 -6.78 10.08
N GLY A 761 -25.25 -7.50 9.57
CA GLY A 761 -25.25 -7.97 8.19
C GLY A 761 -25.30 -6.83 7.17
N ARG A 762 -25.95 -5.70 7.50
CA ARG A 762 -26.08 -4.55 6.61
C ARG A 762 -24.74 -3.92 6.21
N ASP A 763 -23.69 -4.09 7.03
CA ASP A 763 -22.34 -3.59 6.72
C ASP A 763 -21.70 -4.29 5.51
N PHE A 764 -22.26 -5.43 5.09
CA PHE A 764 -21.83 -6.23 3.94
C PHE A 764 -22.79 -6.20 2.75
N MET A 765 -23.91 -5.49 2.90
CA MET A 765 -24.85 -5.29 1.80
C MET A 765 -24.39 -4.14 0.91
N ILE A 766 -24.70 -4.24 -0.39
CA ILE A 766 -24.36 -3.20 -1.37
C ILE A 766 -25.10 -1.90 -1.03
N ASP A 767 -26.35 -1.99 -0.57
CA ASP A 767 -27.03 -0.87 0.11
C ASP A 767 -27.10 -1.15 1.62
N GLY A 768 -26.26 -0.48 2.40
CA GLY A 768 -26.17 -0.66 3.84
C GLY A 768 -27.25 0.08 4.65
N ARG A 769 -28.21 0.73 3.98
CA ARG A 769 -29.37 1.40 4.63
C ARG A 769 -30.57 0.46 4.81
N GLU A 770 -30.62 -0.60 4.02
CA GLU A 770 -31.72 -1.56 4.08
C GLU A 770 -31.63 -2.42 5.35
N PRO A 771 -32.77 -2.67 6.04
CA PRO A 771 -32.84 -3.59 7.17
C PRO A 771 -32.25 -4.96 6.82
N CYS A 772 -31.39 -5.50 7.69
CA CYS A 772 -30.75 -6.78 7.45
C CYS A 772 -30.87 -7.72 8.67
N PRO A 773 -31.50 -8.91 8.53
CA PRO A 773 -31.67 -9.84 9.65
C PRO A 773 -30.41 -10.68 9.93
N TYR A 774 -29.30 -10.43 9.23
CA TYR A 774 -28.09 -11.25 9.34
C TYR A 774 -27.05 -10.64 10.27
N ILE A 775 -26.17 -11.49 10.79
CA ILE A 775 -24.92 -11.12 11.46
C ILE A 775 -23.77 -11.96 10.90
N ARG A 776 -22.55 -11.42 10.96
CA ARG A 776 -21.31 -12.18 10.71
C ARG A 776 -20.61 -12.51 12.03
N ALA A 777 -20.36 -13.80 12.24
CA ALA A 777 -19.46 -14.30 13.29
C ALA A 777 -18.16 -14.85 12.67
N SER A 778 -17.03 -14.68 13.35
CA SER A 778 -15.73 -15.22 12.97
C SER A 778 -15.19 -16.20 14.01
N PHE A 779 -14.68 -17.34 13.54
CA PHE A 779 -14.02 -18.36 14.38
C PHE A 779 -12.49 -18.27 14.31
N SER A 780 -11.95 -17.10 13.93
CA SER A 780 -10.54 -16.97 13.61
C SER A 780 -9.64 -16.75 14.84
N PHE A 781 -10.11 -16.06 15.88
CA PHE A 781 -9.27 -15.65 17.02
C PHE A 781 -9.73 -16.25 18.36
N ALA A 782 -11.04 -16.21 18.65
CA ALA A 782 -11.60 -16.67 19.92
C ALA A 782 -11.36 -18.17 20.17
N SER A 783 -11.18 -18.54 21.45
CA SER A 783 -11.11 -19.95 21.86
C SER A 783 -12.48 -20.64 21.77
N PRO A 784 -12.55 -21.99 21.72
CA PRO A 784 -13.82 -22.73 21.80
C PRO A 784 -14.73 -22.32 22.95
N GLU A 785 -14.16 -22.08 24.13
CA GLU A 785 -14.88 -21.66 25.34
C GLU A 785 -15.43 -20.25 25.20
N GLN A 786 -14.63 -19.34 24.63
CA GLN A 786 -15.07 -17.98 24.32
C GLN A 786 -16.18 -17.99 23.26
N MET A 787 -16.11 -18.88 22.25
CA MET A 787 -17.15 -19.04 21.25
C MET A 787 -18.46 -19.55 21.88
N ASP A 788 -18.42 -20.55 22.75
CA ASP A 788 -19.61 -21.03 23.50
C ASP A 788 -20.25 -19.91 24.34
N GLN A 789 -19.43 -19.21 25.13
CA GLN A 789 -19.91 -18.10 25.96
C GLN A 789 -20.42 -16.91 25.13
N GLY A 790 -19.78 -16.60 24.01
CA GLY A 790 -20.22 -15.55 23.10
C GLY A 790 -21.58 -15.84 22.47
N PHE A 791 -21.81 -17.09 22.07
CA PHE A 791 -23.10 -17.54 21.52
C PHE A 791 -24.19 -17.64 22.59
N GLN A 792 -23.84 -18.00 23.84
CA GLN A 792 -24.76 -17.92 24.97
C GLN A 792 -25.29 -16.48 25.16
N ARG A 793 -24.38 -15.51 25.29
CA ARG A 793 -24.73 -14.10 25.48
C ARG A 793 -25.54 -13.54 24.31
N LEU A 794 -25.21 -13.95 23.08
CA LEU A 794 -25.99 -13.61 21.89
C LEU A 794 -27.40 -14.20 21.94
N ALA A 795 -27.56 -15.46 22.35
CA ALA A 795 -28.87 -16.09 22.46
C ALA A 795 -29.77 -15.41 23.51
N GLU A 796 -29.20 -15.00 24.65
CA GLU A 796 -29.88 -14.20 25.67
C GLU A 796 -30.36 -12.86 25.08
N LEU A 797 -29.47 -12.16 24.35
CA LEU A 797 -29.80 -10.90 23.69
C LEU A 797 -30.93 -11.05 22.66
N ILE A 798 -30.88 -12.08 21.81
CA ILE A 798 -31.92 -12.31 20.80
C ILE A 798 -33.28 -12.56 21.47
N LYS A 799 -33.32 -13.33 22.57
CA LYS A 799 -34.56 -13.59 23.30
C LYS A 799 -35.13 -12.31 23.91
N GLU A 800 -34.29 -11.46 24.49
CA GLU A 800 -34.70 -10.15 25.01
C GLU A 800 -35.30 -9.27 23.91
N GLU A 801 -34.67 -9.23 22.73
CA GLU A 801 -35.13 -8.41 21.61
C GLU A 801 -36.47 -8.89 21.05
N LEU A 802 -36.65 -10.21 20.91
CA LEU A 802 -37.92 -10.80 20.45
C LEU A 802 -39.09 -10.49 21.40
N VAL A 803 -38.85 -10.41 22.70
CA VAL A 803 -39.86 -10.01 23.70
C VAL A 803 -40.20 -8.52 23.58
N ASN A 804 -39.21 -7.67 23.31
CA ASN A 804 -39.40 -6.23 23.18
C ASN A 804 -40.16 -5.86 21.89
N ASP A 805 -39.84 -6.49 20.75
CA ASP A 805 -40.59 -6.32 19.50
C ASP A 805 -42.05 -6.76 19.65
N SER A 806 -42.29 -7.82 20.42
CA SER A 806 -43.65 -8.27 20.74
C SER A 806 -44.43 -7.24 21.56
N LYS A 807 -43.78 -6.45 22.44
CA LYS A 807 -44.44 -5.41 23.26
C LYS A 807 -44.72 -4.13 22.49
N VAL A 808 -43.85 -3.73 21.57
CA VAL A 808 -44.05 -2.54 20.72
C VAL A 808 -45.20 -2.74 19.74
N ALA A 809 -45.40 -3.97 19.24
CA ALA A 809 -46.53 -4.30 18.37
C ALA A 809 -47.92 -4.19 19.05
N PHE A 810 -47.99 -4.17 20.39
CA PHE A 810 -49.25 -3.97 21.15
C PHE A 810 -49.51 -2.51 21.55
N THR A 811 -48.57 -1.60 21.32
CA THR A 811 -48.75 -0.15 21.61
C THR A 811 -49.14 0.68 20.39
N ASP A 812 -49.14 0.09 19.19
CA ASP A 812 -49.58 0.73 17.93
C ASP A 812 -50.96 0.22 17.45
N ILE A 813 -51.82 -0.26 18.36
CA ILE A 813 -53.24 -0.61 18.09
C ILE A 813 -54.16 0.40 18.77
#